data_AF-A0A5P5ZSJ0-F1
#
_entry.id   AF-A0A5P5ZSJ0-F1
#
_cell.length_a   1.000
_cell.length_b   1.000
_cell.length_c   1.000
_cell.angle_alpha   90.00
_cell.angle_beta   90.00
_cell.angle_gamma   90.00
#
_symmetry.space_group_name_H-M   'P 1'
#
loop_
_entity.id
_entity.type
_entity.pdbx_description
1 polymer ?
#
loop_
_entity_poly.entity_id
_entity_poly.type
_entity_poly.pdbx_seq_one_letter_code
_entity_poly.pdbx_strand_id
1 'polypeptide(L)'
;MAINVKSPSSYFFTDIGFTQYTDTAYTVLDPAFKSFGQLDSNTFQITTTFKGALNAFAVAKGTVLIARQEGTTDKINILLRPTGDIGLGIKIKYFVYRGIDASHYFKNFPSTPSVKETSSLEFIINAWDAFTEFNESTGDLAASQIGLIDASSGINTDVLKKYFKKGGYNLLRVDGGSPLGNFATDSGGFEIVLDEGDFLQQNSDTGLVFTDKFATAKESVLKANGNNSDTKIFGGNVSTVDAKIFKENIFKFLDPAAFYGSHVTNNATNANTGSICLKGTTVSYSSMNDIYNQFIKKFKNRFITYFYVKGNRNRNLNFYNTTINSLKINGSVQNLATALWPVLSFDSVANRSIEITDLKIEDSLYSSTLLKAASALSIPKEDYLFTKVTGTYTCNLPFINISGSNKVYSSFTYLFFNGSTTNINDNFFGPVDLNSIFEQADFTAKKIATVNHLRPILVRQNEDVGHYSTKVILDGYISDSDPINIPTDPAILAKTLRTYVIFPQNTSVQLATNSKILNAGYYGLFNTSDEYCKKIYGAGEIWKGIIKDGTVEIKSLLFRRKDNDYEMPIYQLGISQLDYNKLVDRSIDPTNIDSNATNMFFCFKNESIDPNGSFLKYSLQIRYDKANGTTAETKASVTVYTIDGYFFFTKDYSDNFDSKYYEEFADTTVEFRPNQDWDGEFGMDWYRKGQYTWADTTGDKIYDVGFAGNVGTLPNQTDGNQYIDPLGAPFLPDNKMLLKLKSREYNAYSVSWSLADNETECFTSWLSIDKGKTAKLNLRIRVKKVASKLSIRYPNKYFKINNTNGYTDPSDINFSFFDFPATVKAITTTARFFDLDINCIEEFGTTQVLEVKADDKLAGMLKVFPNANKRVQNVLFVPVKIEMPDGTERNFSSSTPNTDPDPVAADYIAKQKKSLEKFLLQSQIKANIEMFNDGSIPLVGDDYRQLDLTSDINFNKEFAPDNANVLNNKGMFIRKIGTVYSLRAYYQPLKTNRLDLKKYLTEHLPANYQDAKYKNYLIVFFMNTIGRKMIDDNIAEIGTLNGLSSGTGTDLLVFKLDNDNNETVSHEVYHSLGIQHTFNKLDVNSLYVYQYAMTDNLLDYTHHKSHSTPPYKKFDRRSLYHWQWIIARKNIKK
;
A
#
# COMPACT_ATOMS: atom_id res chain seq x y z
N MET A 1 -4.32 -10.95 3.99
CA MET A 1 -3.78 -12.32 3.86
C MET A 1 -4.42 -13.05 2.69
N ALA A 2 -3.69 -13.14 1.57
CA ALA A 2 -3.79 -14.21 0.57
C ALA A 2 -2.50 -14.11 -0.25
N ILE A 3 -1.48 -14.91 0.08
CA ILE A 3 -1.27 -16.25 -0.49
C ILE A 3 -1.28 -16.13 -2.01
N ASN A 4 -0.15 -15.71 -2.59
CA ASN A 4 0.17 -15.99 -3.99
C ASN A 4 0.84 -17.36 -4.13
N VAL A 5 0.39 -18.31 -3.30
CA VAL A 5 0.78 -19.70 -3.33
C VAL A 5 -0.51 -20.49 -3.46
N LYS A 6 -1.05 -20.55 -4.69
CA LYS A 6 -1.82 -21.76 -5.06
C LYS A 6 -0.88 -22.93 -4.82
N SER A 7 -1.34 -24.09 -4.36
CA SER A 7 -0.53 -25.31 -4.41
C SER A 7 -0.11 -25.51 -5.87
N PRO A 8 1.14 -25.21 -6.28
CA PRO A 8 1.48 -25.21 -7.69
C PRO A 8 1.33 -26.62 -8.25
N SER A 9 0.82 -26.76 -9.46
CA SER A 9 0.55 -28.07 -10.04
C SER A 9 1.09 -28.17 -11.45
N SER A 10 1.93 -29.18 -11.69
CA SER A 10 2.50 -29.45 -13.00
C SER A 10 2.71 -30.94 -13.23
N TYR A 11 3.05 -31.31 -14.47
CA TYR A 11 3.55 -32.62 -14.82
C TYR A 11 5.06 -32.59 -15.02
N PHE A 12 5.73 -33.69 -14.74
CA PHE A 12 7.14 -33.81 -15.09
C PHE A 12 7.30 -33.87 -16.62
N PHE A 13 8.29 -33.17 -17.16
CA PHE A 13 8.46 -32.98 -18.61
C PHE A 13 8.85 -34.24 -19.38
N THR A 14 9.26 -35.31 -18.68
CA THR A 14 9.78 -36.54 -19.29
C THR A 14 9.60 -37.75 -18.36
N ASP A 15 10.16 -38.90 -18.72
CA ASP A 15 10.09 -40.12 -17.91
C ASP A 15 10.84 -39.98 -16.57
N ILE A 16 10.38 -40.73 -15.58
CA ILE A 16 11.07 -40.87 -14.28
C ILE A 16 12.44 -41.53 -14.43
N GLY A 17 12.79 -42.11 -15.57
CA GLY A 17 14.14 -42.61 -15.87
C GLY A 17 15.16 -41.51 -16.15
N PHE A 18 14.74 -40.27 -16.39
CA PHE A 18 15.64 -39.15 -16.69
C PHE A 18 16.69 -38.94 -15.59
N THR A 19 17.93 -38.69 -15.99
CA THR A 19 19.03 -38.25 -15.11
C THR A 19 20.18 -37.66 -15.91
N GLN A 20 20.87 -36.67 -15.35
CA GLN A 20 22.15 -36.15 -15.84
C GLN A 20 23.35 -36.71 -15.05
N TYR A 21 23.13 -37.61 -14.08
CA TYR A 21 24.12 -38.17 -13.15
C TYR A 21 24.02 -39.67 -12.91
N THR A 22 25.14 -40.25 -12.47
CA THR A 22 25.21 -41.60 -11.88
C THR A 22 24.86 -41.59 -10.39
N ASP A 23 24.06 -42.57 -9.94
CA ASP A 23 23.55 -42.65 -8.56
C ASP A 23 24.65 -42.94 -7.50
N THR A 24 25.75 -43.58 -7.88
CA THR A 24 26.77 -44.08 -6.93
C THR A 24 27.88 -43.08 -6.60
N ALA A 25 28.12 -42.07 -7.43
CA ALA A 25 29.22 -41.11 -7.24
C ALA A 25 28.87 -39.66 -7.61
N TYR A 26 27.62 -39.36 -7.95
CA TYR A 26 27.18 -38.03 -8.40
C TYR A 26 28.03 -37.45 -9.55
N THR A 27 28.60 -38.32 -10.39
CA THR A 27 29.44 -37.94 -11.52
C THR A 27 28.56 -37.73 -12.75
N VAL A 28 28.75 -36.60 -13.46
CA VAL A 28 27.93 -36.25 -14.63
C VAL A 28 28.03 -37.39 -15.65
N LEU A 29 26.88 -37.90 -16.12
CA LEU A 29 26.81 -39.06 -17.03
C LEU A 29 27.54 -38.81 -18.35
N ASP A 30 27.41 -37.60 -18.88
CA ASP A 30 28.10 -37.15 -20.08
C ASP A 30 28.66 -35.73 -19.82
N PRO A 31 29.99 -35.51 -19.89
CA PRO A 31 30.59 -34.19 -19.73
C PRO A 31 30.02 -33.12 -20.66
N ALA A 32 29.43 -33.51 -21.80
CA ALA A 32 28.76 -32.62 -22.73
C ALA A 32 27.39 -32.12 -22.26
N PHE A 33 26.83 -32.68 -21.17
CA PHE A 33 25.57 -32.20 -20.60
C PHE A 33 25.72 -30.80 -19.99
N LYS A 34 24.82 -29.93 -20.43
CA LYS A 34 24.72 -28.53 -20.04
C LYS A 34 23.50 -28.33 -19.15
N SER A 35 23.56 -27.33 -18.28
CA SER A 35 22.47 -26.94 -17.38
C SER A 35 22.38 -25.44 -17.33
N PHE A 36 21.21 -24.95 -16.92
CA PHE A 36 20.97 -23.54 -16.71
C PHE A 36 22.01 -22.92 -15.76
N GLY A 37 22.73 -21.89 -16.21
CA GLY A 37 23.72 -21.23 -15.38
C GLY A 37 24.72 -20.37 -16.14
N GLN A 38 25.43 -19.53 -15.38
CA GLN A 38 26.53 -18.73 -15.88
C GLN A 38 27.71 -19.62 -16.31
N LEU A 39 28.29 -19.33 -17.46
CA LEU A 39 29.54 -19.96 -17.90
C LEU A 39 30.72 -18.99 -17.71
N ASP A 40 30.52 -17.72 -18.10
CA ASP A 40 31.50 -16.65 -17.97
C ASP A 40 30.80 -15.26 -17.99
N SER A 41 31.58 -14.18 -17.99
CA SER A 41 31.09 -12.79 -18.00
C SER A 41 30.32 -12.40 -19.27
N ASN A 42 30.46 -13.18 -20.33
CA ASN A 42 29.84 -12.99 -21.63
C ASN A 42 28.75 -14.04 -21.93
N THR A 43 28.81 -15.24 -21.35
CA THR A 43 28.00 -16.39 -21.79
C THR A 43 27.14 -16.95 -20.66
N PHE A 44 25.85 -17.16 -20.93
CA PHE A 44 24.91 -17.82 -20.03
C PHE A 44 24.18 -18.97 -20.74
N GLN A 45 24.22 -20.15 -20.15
CA GLN A 45 23.56 -21.34 -20.67
C GLN A 45 22.08 -21.35 -20.27
N ILE A 46 21.17 -21.51 -21.23
CA ILE A 46 19.71 -21.59 -20.97
C ILE A 46 19.22 -23.03 -21.06
N THR A 47 19.50 -23.72 -22.16
CA THR A 47 19.01 -25.10 -22.35
C THR A 47 19.66 -26.07 -21.38
N THR A 48 18.84 -26.84 -20.66
CA THR A 48 19.30 -28.03 -19.95
C THR A 48 19.30 -29.20 -20.92
N THR A 49 20.47 -29.75 -21.25
CA THR A 49 20.64 -30.77 -22.31
C THR A 49 20.86 -32.17 -21.73
N PHE A 50 20.36 -33.18 -22.44
CA PHE A 50 20.47 -34.59 -22.06
C PHE A 50 20.40 -35.50 -23.29
N LYS A 51 20.54 -36.80 -23.08
CA LYS A 51 20.44 -37.86 -24.10
C LYS A 51 19.65 -39.04 -23.55
N GLY A 52 19.19 -39.91 -24.44
CA GLY A 52 18.43 -41.11 -24.12
C GLY A 52 17.07 -41.14 -24.81
N ALA A 53 16.58 -42.35 -25.09
CA ALA A 53 15.24 -42.57 -25.65
C ALA A 53 14.18 -42.35 -24.56
N LEU A 54 13.90 -41.08 -24.28
CA LEU A 54 12.95 -40.63 -23.25
C LEU A 54 11.70 -40.05 -23.92
N ASN A 55 10.54 -40.30 -23.34
CA ASN A 55 9.29 -39.66 -23.74
C ASN A 55 9.27 -38.19 -23.29
N ALA A 56 8.65 -37.33 -24.07
CA ALA A 56 8.33 -35.96 -23.71
C ALA A 56 6.86 -35.86 -23.28
N PHE A 57 6.58 -35.15 -22.20
CA PHE A 57 5.22 -34.93 -21.70
C PHE A 57 4.94 -33.44 -21.51
N ALA A 58 3.71 -33.03 -21.83
CA ALA A 58 3.28 -31.66 -21.62
C ALA A 58 3.24 -31.31 -20.12
N VAL A 59 4.11 -30.40 -19.67
CA VAL A 59 4.16 -29.96 -18.26
C VAL A 59 2.84 -29.35 -17.76
N ALA A 60 2.05 -28.75 -18.64
CA ALA A 60 0.75 -28.17 -18.34
C ALA A 60 -0.18 -28.25 -19.55
N LYS A 61 -1.48 -28.03 -19.32
CA LYS A 61 -2.45 -27.87 -20.41
C LYS A 61 -2.10 -26.63 -21.25
N GLY A 62 -2.00 -26.79 -22.56
CA GLY A 62 -1.44 -25.74 -23.40
C GLY A 62 -1.74 -25.89 -24.90
N THR A 63 -1.33 -24.87 -25.64
CA THR A 63 -1.27 -24.86 -27.10
C THR A 63 0.15 -25.17 -27.55
N VAL A 64 0.30 -26.02 -28.56
CA VAL A 64 1.58 -26.51 -29.06
C VAL A 64 1.90 -25.85 -30.39
N LEU A 65 3.15 -25.39 -30.52
CA LEU A 65 3.77 -24.97 -31.76
C LEU A 65 4.96 -25.87 -32.05
N ILE A 66 5.10 -26.28 -33.32
CA ILE A 66 6.12 -27.23 -33.77
C ILE A 66 7.11 -26.49 -34.67
N ALA A 67 8.41 -26.70 -34.47
CA ALA A 67 9.44 -26.10 -35.30
C ALA A 67 10.47 -27.15 -35.73
N ARG A 68 10.92 -27.14 -36.98
CA ARG A 68 12.03 -27.99 -37.42
C ARG A 68 13.29 -27.61 -36.65
N GLN A 69 13.95 -28.59 -36.04
CA GLN A 69 15.21 -28.31 -35.37
C GLN A 69 16.31 -28.08 -36.42
N GLU A 70 17.01 -26.97 -36.28
CA GLU A 70 18.04 -26.58 -37.22
C GLU A 70 19.24 -27.55 -37.22
N GLY A 71 19.80 -27.74 -38.42
CA GLY A 71 20.94 -28.62 -38.64
C GLY A 71 20.58 -30.11 -38.53
N THR A 72 19.28 -30.44 -38.61
CA THR A 72 18.78 -31.81 -38.56
C THR A 72 17.72 -32.06 -39.61
N THR A 73 17.59 -33.31 -40.04
CA THR A 73 16.63 -33.75 -41.07
C THR A 73 15.50 -34.60 -40.51
N ASP A 74 15.49 -34.83 -39.20
CA ASP A 74 14.69 -35.84 -38.52
C ASP A 74 14.16 -35.38 -37.15
N LYS A 75 14.45 -34.13 -36.73
CA LYS A 75 14.07 -33.63 -35.40
C LYS A 75 13.27 -32.34 -35.46
N ILE A 76 12.42 -32.17 -34.46
CA ILE A 76 11.60 -31.00 -34.22
C ILE A 76 11.77 -30.50 -32.78
N ASN A 77 11.43 -29.24 -32.57
CA ASN A 77 11.25 -28.62 -31.28
C ASN A 77 9.77 -28.36 -31.04
N ILE A 78 9.37 -28.36 -29.78
CA ILE A 78 8.00 -28.09 -29.36
C ILE A 78 8.01 -26.91 -28.40
N LEU A 79 7.21 -25.88 -28.70
CA LEU A 79 6.94 -24.77 -27.81
C LEU A 79 5.51 -24.95 -27.27
N LEU A 80 5.40 -25.32 -26.00
CA LEU A 80 4.13 -25.46 -25.30
C LEU A 80 3.82 -24.15 -24.56
N ARG A 81 2.78 -23.45 -24.99
CA ARG A 81 2.23 -22.26 -24.33
C ARG A 81 1.12 -22.69 -23.36
N PRO A 82 1.29 -22.54 -22.03
CA PRO A 82 0.23 -22.90 -21.08
C PRO A 82 -1.04 -22.07 -21.27
N THR A 83 -2.19 -22.69 -21.04
CA THR A 83 -3.50 -21.99 -21.07
C THR A 83 -3.96 -21.49 -19.70
N GLY A 84 -3.25 -21.86 -18.63
CA GLY A 84 -3.57 -21.53 -17.24
C GLY A 84 -2.33 -21.23 -16.41
N ASP A 85 -2.55 -20.61 -15.26
CA ASP A 85 -1.53 -20.34 -14.24
C ASP A 85 -1.15 -21.64 -13.49
N ILE A 86 0.15 -21.87 -13.35
CA ILE A 86 0.73 -23.05 -12.68
C ILE A 86 0.81 -22.89 -11.16
N GLY A 87 0.58 -21.68 -10.64
CA GLY A 87 0.51 -21.41 -9.21
C GLY A 87 1.84 -21.04 -8.55
N LEU A 88 2.88 -20.73 -9.34
CA LEU A 88 4.21 -20.33 -8.83
C LEU A 88 4.35 -18.82 -8.53
N GLY A 89 3.30 -18.02 -8.77
CA GLY A 89 3.35 -16.56 -8.63
C GLY A 89 4.12 -15.85 -9.75
N ILE A 90 4.57 -16.58 -10.77
CA ILE A 90 5.16 -16.08 -12.03
C ILE A 90 4.46 -16.76 -13.21
N LYS A 91 4.24 -16.02 -14.30
CA LYS A 91 3.58 -16.55 -15.50
C LYS A 91 4.63 -17.20 -16.41
N ILE A 92 4.33 -18.40 -16.90
CA ILE A 92 5.18 -19.12 -17.86
C ILE A 92 4.71 -18.75 -19.27
N LYS A 93 5.64 -18.29 -20.10
CA LYS A 93 5.40 -18.01 -21.52
C LYS A 93 5.44 -19.30 -22.34
N TYR A 94 6.52 -20.07 -22.21
CA TYR A 94 6.70 -21.35 -22.91
C TYR A 94 7.43 -22.38 -22.06
N PHE A 95 7.03 -23.64 -22.21
CA PHE A 95 7.92 -24.78 -22.01
C PHE A 95 8.46 -25.20 -23.37
N VAL A 96 9.78 -25.26 -23.53
CA VAL A 96 10.41 -25.61 -24.80
C VAL A 96 11.09 -26.95 -24.70
N TYR A 97 10.71 -27.87 -25.60
CA TYR A 97 11.29 -29.21 -25.74
C TYR A 97 12.12 -29.22 -27.01
N ARG A 98 13.40 -29.56 -26.89
CA ARG A 98 14.35 -29.58 -28.01
C ARG A 98 14.65 -31.02 -28.42
N GLY A 99 14.69 -31.29 -29.73
CA GLY A 99 15.17 -32.56 -30.28
C GLY A 99 14.19 -33.74 -30.17
N ILE A 100 12.90 -33.49 -30.41
CA ILE A 100 11.88 -34.54 -30.53
C ILE A 100 11.97 -35.22 -31.89
N ASP A 101 11.80 -36.53 -31.96
CA ASP A 101 11.80 -37.30 -33.21
C ASP A 101 10.57 -36.91 -34.07
N ALA A 102 10.85 -36.39 -35.27
CA ALA A 102 9.84 -35.91 -36.20
C ALA A 102 8.90 -37.02 -36.71
N SER A 103 9.33 -38.29 -36.67
CA SER A 103 8.57 -39.44 -37.18
C SER A 103 7.30 -39.76 -36.38
N HIS A 104 7.15 -39.19 -35.18
CA HIS A 104 5.89 -39.22 -34.43
C HIS A 104 4.83 -38.28 -35.01
N TYR A 105 5.25 -37.25 -35.75
CA TYR A 105 4.37 -36.18 -36.23
C TYR A 105 4.16 -36.22 -37.74
N PHE A 106 5.21 -36.54 -38.49
CA PHE A 106 5.24 -36.33 -39.93
C PHE A 106 5.71 -37.56 -40.71
N LYS A 107 5.18 -37.73 -41.93
CA LYS A 107 5.75 -38.57 -42.98
C LYS A 107 6.52 -37.70 -43.99
N ASN A 108 7.44 -38.31 -44.74
CA ASN A 108 8.24 -37.64 -45.79
C ASN A 108 9.12 -36.47 -45.32
N PHE A 109 9.45 -36.38 -44.03
CA PHE A 109 10.36 -35.39 -43.46
C PHE A 109 11.82 -35.73 -43.85
N PRO A 110 12.65 -34.78 -44.36
CA PRO A 110 12.48 -33.32 -44.36
C PRO A 110 11.92 -32.71 -45.67
N SER A 111 11.58 -33.51 -46.68
CA SER A 111 11.23 -33.03 -48.03
C SER A 111 9.92 -32.21 -48.08
N THR A 112 8.77 -32.87 -48.28
CA THR A 112 7.44 -32.26 -48.30
C THR A 112 6.63 -32.85 -47.12
N PRO A 113 6.87 -32.37 -45.89
CA PRO A 113 6.33 -33.03 -44.71
C PRO A 113 4.80 -32.90 -44.65
N SER A 114 4.13 -34.04 -44.54
CA SER A 114 2.69 -34.14 -44.23
C SER A 114 2.51 -34.78 -42.86
N VAL A 115 1.42 -34.43 -42.18
CA VAL A 115 1.06 -34.96 -40.87
C VAL A 115 0.85 -36.47 -40.99
N LYS A 116 1.27 -37.22 -39.98
CA LYS A 116 1.20 -38.68 -39.95
C LYS A 116 -0.17 -39.13 -39.44
N GLU A 117 -0.98 -39.70 -40.32
CA GLU A 117 -2.29 -40.26 -40.02
C GLU A 117 -2.26 -41.41 -39.01
N THR A 118 -1.16 -42.16 -38.97
CA THR A 118 -0.92 -43.27 -38.02
C THR A 118 0.01 -42.86 -36.87
N SER A 119 -0.08 -41.59 -36.44
CA SER A 119 0.70 -41.10 -35.31
C SER A 119 0.40 -41.88 -34.03
N SER A 120 1.41 -42.04 -33.16
CA SER A 120 1.21 -42.56 -31.80
C SER A 120 0.66 -41.50 -30.83
N LEU A 121 0.44 -40.27 -31.29
CA LEU A 121 0.03 -39.12 -30.48
C LEU A 121 -1.44 -38.80 -30.74
N GLU A 122 -2.27 -38.94 -29.71
CA GLU A 122 -3.73 -38.76 -29.81
C GLU A 122 -4.14 -37.40 -30.37
N PHE A 123 -3.48 -36.31 -29.97
CA PHE A 123 -3.80 -34.97 -30.46
C PHE A 123 -3.39 -34.74 -31.94
N ILE A 124 -2.51 -35.58 -32.50
CA ILE A 124 -2.17 -35.58 -33.94
C ILE A 124 -3.21 -36.37 -34.71
N ILE A 125 -3.64 -37.53 -34.19
CA ILE A 125 -4.76 -38.31 -34.76
C ILE A 125 -6.01 -37.43 -34.84
N ASN A 126 -6.37 -36.76 -33.73
CA ASN A 126 -7.55 -35.88 -33.69
C ASN A 126 -7.47 -34.72 -34.70
N ALA A 127 -6.26 -34.20 -34.96
CA ALA A 127 -6.07 -33.17 -35.97
C ALA A 127 -6.28 -33.70 -37.39
N TRP A 128 -5.84 -34.93 -37.64
CA TRP A 128 -6.05 -35.62 -38.91
C TRP A 128 -7.54 -35.94 -39.13
N ASP A 129 -8.21 -36.49 -38.10
CA ASP A 129 -9.64 -36.82 -38.14
C ASP A 129 -10.49 -35.58 -38.45
N ALA A 130 -10.22 -34.46 -37.76
CA ALA A 130 -10.90 -33.19 -38.01
C ALA A 130 -10.65 -32.65 -39.44
N PHE A 131 -9.45 -32.85 -39.98
CA PHE A 131 -9.14 -32.48 -41.36
C PHE A 131 -9.91 -33.36 -42.36
N THR A 132 -9.95 -34.68 -42.15
CA THR A 132 -10.70 -35.61 -43.00
C THR A 132 -12.20 -35.33 -42.96
N GLU A 133 -12.76 -35.06 -41.77
CA GLU A 133 -14.17 -34.69 -41.60
C GLU A 133 -14.50 -33.39 -42.35
N PHE A 134 -13.64 -32.37 -42.27
CA PHE A 134 -13.89 -31.08 -42.90
C PHE A 134 -13.72 -31.07 -44.42
N ASN A 135 -12.77 -31.84 -44.97
CA ASN A 135 -12.40 -31.76 -46.39
C ASN A 135 -13.05 -32.83 -47.28
N GLU A 136 -13.85 -33.75 -46.72
CA GLU A 136 -14.57 -34.81 -47.44
C GLU A 136 -13.70 -35.60 -48.45
N SER A 137 -12.38 -35.66 -48.24
CA SER A 137 -11.40 -36.21 -49.20
C SER A 137 -10.18 -36.82 -48.50
N THR A 138 -9.42 -37.65 -49.22
CA THR A 138 -8.23 -38.38 -48.74
C THR A 138 -6.91 -37.65 -49.00
N GLY A 139 -6.93 -36.31 -49.08
CA GLY A 139 -5.71 -35.52 -49.28
C GLY A 139 -4.75 -35.60 -48.10
N ASP A 140 -3.46 -35.32 -48.32
CA ASP A 140 -2.47 -35.22 -47.24
C ASP A 140 -2.63 -33.90 -46.47
N LEU A 141 -2.79 -33.94 -45.14
CA LEU A 141 -2.71 -32.76 -44.29
C LEU A 141 -1.25 -32.27 -44.24
N ALA A 142 -0.97 -31.09 -44.80
CA ALA A 142 0.38 -30.54 -44.84
C ALA A 142 0.85 -30.13 -43.44
N ALA A 143 2.14 -30.35 -43.13
CA ALA A 143 2.70 -30.01 -41.81
C ALA A 143 2.55 -28.52 -41.43
N SER A 144 2.56 -27.63 -42.43
CA SER A 144 2.35 -26.19 -42.24
C SER A 144 0.93 -25.87 -41.73
N GLN A 145 -0.07 -26.70 -42.02
CA GLN A 145 -1.46 -26.49 -41.60
C GLN A 145 -1.66 -26.72 -40.10
N ILE A 146 -0.79 -27.50 -39.46
CA ILE A 146 -0.75 -27.64 -37.99
C ILE A 146 0.34 -26.75 -37.34
N GLY A 147 0.89 -25.80 -38.10
CA GLY A 147 1.80 -24.79 -37.59
C GLY A 147 3.28 -25.18 -37.56
N LEU A 148 3.74 -26.14 -38.38
CA LEU A 148 5.18 -26.41 -38.50
C LEU A 148 5.93 -25.15 -38.99
N ILE A 149 6.87 -24.69 -38.18
CA ILE A 149 7.87 -23.68 -38.57
C ILE A 149 9.00 -24.40 -39.31
N ASP A 150 9.12 -24.12 -40.60
CA ASP A 150 10.30 -24.46 -41.38
C ASP A 150 11.19 -23.21 -41.52
N ALA A 151 12.51 -23.38 -41.50
CA ALA A 151 13.51 -22.32 -41.32
C ALA A 151 13.56 -21.27 -42.47
N SER A 152 12.62 -21.30 -43.41
CA SER A 152 12.69 -20.65 -44.72
C SER A 152 11.95 -19.31 -44.86
N SER A 153 11.20 -18.84 -43.85
CA SER A 153 10.28 -17.70 -44.09
C SER A 153 10.85 -16.28 -43.99
N GLY A 154 12.13 -16.08 -43.64
CA GLY A 154 12.83 -14.77 -43.72
C GLY A 154 12.30 -13.61 -42.85
N ILE A 155 11.12 -13.72 -42.25
CA ILE A 155 10.48 -12.66 -41.47
C ILE A 155 10.85 -12.81 -39.99
N ASN A 156 11.69 -11.91 -39.48
CA ASN A 156 12.19 -11.89 -38.11
C ASN A 156 11.14 -11.34 -37.11
N THR A 157 10.02 -12.04 -36.95
CA THR A 157 8.91 -11.66 -36.05
C THR A 157 8.84 -12.57 -34.82
N ASP A 158 8.34 -12.04 -33.69
CA ASP A 158 8.12 -12.84 -32.48
C ASP A 158 7.09 -13.96 -32.75
N VAL A 159 7.38 -15.15 -32.25
CA VAL A 159 6.57 -16.37 -32.42
C VAL A 159 5.12 -16.15 -31.96
N LEU A 160 4.88 -15.36 -30.90
CA LEU A 160 3.51 -15.01 -30.49
C LEU A 160 2.78 -14.22 -31.59
N LYS A 161 3.44 -13.22 -32.17
CA LYS A 161 2.85 -12.37 -33.22
C LYS A 161 2.52 -13.19 -34.46
N LYS A 162 3.34 -14.17 -34.76
CA LYS A 162 3.22 -14.93 -35.99
C LYS A 162 2.18 -16.04 -35.89
N TYR A 163 2.24 -16.85 -34.84
CA TYR A 163 1.50 -18.12 -34.81
C TYR A 163 0.36 -18.19 -33.80
N PHE A 164 0.48 -17.50 -32.66
CA PHE A 164 -0.50 -17.60 -31.57
C PHE A 164 -1.65 -16.57 -31.67
N LYS A 165 -1.87 -15.96 -32.84
CA LYS A 165 -3.01 -15.06 -33.13
C LYS A 165 -4.33 -15.86 -33.22
N LYS A 166 -5.43 -15.32 -32.69
CA LYS A 166 -6.75 -16.00 -32.68
C LYS A 166 -7.33 -16.04 -34.11
N GLY A 167 -7.43 -17.22 -34.69
CA GLY A 167 -7.97 -17.41 -36.05
C GLY A 167 -6.95 -17.35 -37.18
N GLY A 168 -5.65 -17.21 -36.88
CA GLY A 168 -4.58 -17.24 -37.89
C GLY A 168 -4.08 -18.66 -38.23
N TYR A 169 -4.10 -19.58 -37.27
CA TYR A 169 -3.62 -20.97 -37.43
C TYR A 169 -4.41 -21.94 -36.54
N ASN A 170 -4.64 -23.16 -37.03
CA ASN A 170 -5.22 -24.26 -36.25
C ASN A 170 -4.14 -24.94 -35.40
N LEU A 171 -3.56 -24.19 -34.45
CA LEU A 171 -2.56 -24.75 -33.54
C LEU A 171 -3.20 -25.80 -32.63
N LEU A 172 -2.44 -26.87 -32.40
CA LEU A 172 -2.88 -28.02 -31.64
C LEU A 172 -2.92 -27.73 -30.14
N ARG A 173 -3.84 -28.35 -29.42
CA ARG A 173 -3.97 -28.23 -27.96
C ARG A 173 -3.75 -29.58 -27.30
N VAL A 174 -3.16 -29.54 -26.11
CA VAL A 174 -2.88 -30.72 -25.29
C VAL A 174 -3.26 -30.47 -23.84
N ASP A 175 -3.70 -31.52 -23.16
CA ASP A 175 -3.82 -31.51 -21.70
C ASP A 175 -2.47 -31.72 -21.01
N GLY A 176 -2.40 -31.36 -19.73
CA GLY A 176 -1.23 -31.65 -18.91
C GLY A 176 -0.95 -33.15 -18.84
N GLY A 177 0.32 -33.50 -18.99
CA GLY A 177 0.83 -34.86 -19.03
C GLY A 177 0.70 -35.54 -20.39
N SER A 178 -0.01 -34.99 -21.38
CA SER A 178 -0.13 -35.65 -22.70
C SER A 178 1.24 -35.92 -23.34
N PRO A 179 1.45 -37.09 -23.97
CA PRO A 179 2.71 -37.39 -24.67
C PRO A 179 2.90 -36.41 -25.83
N LEU A 180 4.14 -35.94 -25.99
CA LEU A 180 4.57 -35.01 -27.05
C LEU A 180 5.56 -35.69 -28.01
N GLY A 181 5.59 -37.02 -28.05
CA GLY A 181 6.59 -37.81 -28.76
C GLY A 181 7.82 -38.10 -27.91
N ASN A 182 8.88 -38.58 -28.56
CA ASN A 182 10.09 -39.03 -27.90
C ASN A 182 11.24 -38.08 -28.22
N PHE A 183 12.07 -37.79 -27.22
CA PHE A 183 13.39 -37.20 -27.46
C PHE A 183 14.24 -38.17 -28.28
N ALA A 184 14.96 -37.64 -29.27
CA ALA A 184 15.90 -38.43 -30.04
C ALA A 184 17.02 -38.95 -29.13
N THR A 185 17.46 -40.19 -29.36
CA THR A 185 18.43 -40.89 -28.49
C THR A 185 19.71 -40.10 -28.26
N ASP A 186 20.18 -39.36 -29.26
CA ASP A 186 21.42 -38.58 -29.26
C ASP A 186 21.23 -37.10 -28.88
N SER A 187 20.00 -36.63 -28.68
CA SER A 187 19.73 -35.23 -28.33
C SER A 187 18.39 -35.01 -27.62
N GLY A 188 18.44 -34.34 -26.47
CA GLY A 188 17.27 -33.77 -25.80
C GLY A 188 17.62 -32.45 -25.10
N GLY A 189 16.64 -31.55 -25.00
CA GLY A 189 16.79 -30.30 -24.26
C GLY A 189 15.47 -29.77 -23.72
N PHE A 190 15.55 -29.06 -22.60
CA PHE A 190 14.38 -28.47 -21.95
C PHE A 190 14.67 -27.05 -21.43
N GLU A 191 13.73 -26.13 -21.65
CA GLU A 191 13.81 -24.72 -21.28
C GLU A 191 12.46 -24.23 -20.71
N ILE A 192 12.53 -23.32 -19.75
CA ILE A 192 11.34 -22.63 -19.21
C ILE A 192 11.51 -21.13 -19.46
N VAL A 193 10.60 -20.57 -20.26
CA VAL A 193 10.57 -19.15 -20.61
C VAL A 193 9.47 -18.50 -19.78
N LEU A 194 9.83 -17.46 -19.05
CA LEU A 194 8.92 -16.65 -18.25
C LEU A 194 8.25 -15.57 -19.10
N ASP A 195 7.02 -15.23 -18.74
CA ASP A 195 6.27 -14.15 -19.37
C ASP A 195 6.48 -12.84 -18.59
N GLU A 196 6.68 -11.73 -19.31
CA GLU A 196 6.84 -10.41 -18.71
C GLU A 196 5.56 -9.55 -18.81
N GLY A 197 4.47 -10.11 -19.35
CA GLY A 197 3.18 -9.45 -19.51
C GLY A 197 2.70 -9.44 -20.97
N ASP A 198 1.50 -8.89 -21.20
CA ASP A 198 0.80 -9.01 -22.49
C ASP A 198 1.14 -7.91 -23.50
N PHE A 199 2.22 -7.15 -23.27
CA PHE A 199 2.60 -5.99 -24.06
C PHE A 199 3.96 -6.14 -24.74
N LEU A 200 4.09 -5.43 -25.87
CA LEU A 200 5.35 -5.26 -26.57
C LEU A 200 5.66 -3.77 -26.70
N GLN A 201 6.91 -3.39 -26.43
CA GLN A 201 7.44 -2.08 -26.77
C GLN A 201 7.87 -2.03 -28.23
N GLN A 202 7.97 -0.82 -28.80
CA GLN A 202 8.42 -0.64 -30.18
C GLN A 202 9.83 -1.19 -30.40
N ASN A 203 10.71 -0.90 -29.46
CA ASN A 203 12.05 -1.44 -29.38
C ASN A 203 12.09 -2.59 -28.37
N SER A 204 12.84 -3.66 -28.66
CA SER A 204 13.03 -4.71 -27.65
C SER A 204 13.78 -4.14 -26.45
N ASP A 205 13.13 -4.14 -25.28
CA ASP A 205 13.64 -3.68 -23.97
C ASP A 205 15.03 -4.17 -23.55
N THR A 206 15.45 -5.23 -24.22
CA THR A 206 16.53 -6.12 -23.82
C THR A 206 17.27 -6.68 -25.05
N GLY A 207 16.85 -6.34 -26.27
CA GLY A 207 17.43 -6.86 -27.52
C GLY A 207 17.07 -8.32 -27.87
N LEU A 208 16.39 -9.07 -26.99
CA LEU A 208 15.95 -10.45 -27.27
C LEU A 208 14.50 -10.47 -27.75
N VAL A 209 14.26 -11.13 -28.88
CA VAL A 209 12.93 -11.39 -29.44
C VAL A 209 12.84 -12.89 -29.71
N PHE A 210 11.74 -13.55 -29.32
CA PHE A 210 11.58 -14.99 -29.49
C PHE A 210 11.09 -15.27 -30.91
N THR A 211 11.99 -15.34 -31.88
CA THR A 211 11.67 -15.46 -33.31
C THR A 211 11.61 -16.91 -33.77
N ASP A 212 11.32 -17.16 -35.05
CA ASP A 212 11.42 -18.50 -35.64
C ASP A 212 12.79 -19.14 -35.39
N LYS A 213 13.87 -18.35 -35.38
CA LYS A 213 15.22 -18.83 -35.02
C LYS A 213 15.26 -19.38 -33.60
N PHE A 214 14.60 -18.71 -32.65
CA PHE A 214 14.47 -19.23 -31.29
C PHE A 214 13.69 -20.54 -31.28
N ALA A 215 12.63 -20.66 -32.07
CA ALA A 215 11.85 -21.89 -32.15
C ALA A 215 12.64 -23.06 -32.79
N THR A 216 13.43 -22.81 -33.84
CA THR A 216 14.20 -23.84 -34.56
C THR A 216 15.55 -24.19 -33.92
N ALA A 217 16.09 -23.35 -33.02
CA ALA A 217 17.41 -23.56 -32.43
C ALA A 217 17.58 -24.94 -31.77
N LYS A 218 18.75 -25.57 -31.98
CA LYS A 218 19.12 -26.84 -31.31
C LYS A 218 19.33 -26.66 -29.80
N GLU A 219 19.88 -25.51 -29.42
CA GLU A 219 20.08 -25.09 -28.03
C GLU A 219 20.08 -23.56 -27.97
N SER A 220 19.83 -23.02 -26.79
CA SER A 220 19.76 -21.60 -26.49
C SER A 220 20.87 -21.19 -25.54
N VAL A 221 21.68 -20.24 -25.98
CA VAL A 221 22.75 -19.62 -25.18
C VAL A 221 22.65 -18.10 -25.31
N LEU A 222 22.70 -17.38 -24.19
CA LEU A 222 22.79 -15.92 -24.19
C LEU A 222 24.25 -15.49 -24.25
N LYS A 223 24.59 -14.57 -25.16
CA LYS A 223 25.90 -13.92 -25.21
C LYS A 223 25.80 -12.40 -25.10
N ALA A 224 26.38 -11.81 -24.06
CA ALA A 224 26.33 -10.37 -23.82
C ALA A 224 26.93 -9.56 -24.98
N ASN A 225 28.06 -10.03 -25.52
CA ASN A 225 28.74 -9.54 -26.70
C ASN A 225 28.86 -10.70 -27.71
N GLY A 226 27.89 -10.83 -28.61
CA GLY A 226 27.85 -11.91 -29.60
C GLY A 226 27.16 -11.50 -30.88
N ASN A 227 27.67 -11.97 -32.03
CA ASN A 227 27.03 -11.75 -33.32
C ASN A 227 25.84 -12.73 -33.48
N ASN A 228 24.66 -12.23 -33.82
CA ASN A 228 23.42 -12.99 -34.02
C ASN A 228 23.36 -13.78 -35.35
N SER A 229 24.52 -14.03 -35.95
CA SER A 229 24.66 -14.84 -37.17
C SER A 229 24.59 -16.34 -36.89
N ASP A 230 25.01 -16.78 -35.70
CA ASP A 230 24.82 -18.16 -35.22
C ASP A 230 23.44 -18.30 -34.60
N THR A 231 22.69 -19.30 -35.02
CA THR A 231 21.30 -19.55 -34.67
C THR A 231 21.08 -20.14 -33.28
N LYS A 232 22.15 -20.62 -32.63
CA LYS A 232 22.13 -21.07 -31.22
C LYS A 232 22.48 -19.95 -30.24
N ILE A 233 23.07 -18.89 -30.76
CA ILE A 233 23.57 -17.75 -29.98
C ILE A 233 22.55 -16.62 -30.09
N PHE A 234 21.88 -16.37 -28.98
CA PHE A 234 21.10 -15.15 -28.82
C PHE A 234 22.04 -14.14 -28.17
N GLY A 235 22.56 -13.22 -28.98
CA GLY A 235 23.54 -12.23 -28.60
C GLY A 235 22.96 -10.81 -28.50
N GLY A 236 23.55 -9.99 -27.62
CA GLY A 236 23.40 -8.54 -27.69
C GLY A 236 24.01 -8.06 -29.00
N ASN A 237 23.19 -7.49 -29.90
CA ASN A 237 23.73 -6.82 -31.07
C ASN A 237 24.43 -5.54 -30.60
N VAL A 238 25.76 -5.56 -30.61
CA VAL A 238 26.63 -4.49 -30.05
C VAL A 238 26.34 -3.11 -30.68
N SER A 239 25.69 -3.06 -31.85
CA SER A 239 25.30 -1.82 -32.52
C SER A 239 23.97 -1.18 -32.05
N THR A 240 23.10 -1.90 -31.32
CA THR A 240 21.76 -1.41 -30.96
C THR A 240 21.40 -1.52 -29.48
N VAL A 241 21.98 -2.47 -28.73
CA VAL A 241 21.72 -2.67 -27.29
C VAL A 241 23.03 -3.08 -26.61
N ASP A 242 23.45 -2.32 -25.60
CA ASP A 242 24.67 -2.62 -24.84
C ASP A 242 24.51 -3.92 -24.01
N ALA A 243 25.62 -4.63 -23.83
CA ALA A 243 25.74 -5.87 -23.05
C ALA A 243 25.07 -5.77 -21.68
N LYS A 244 25.10 -4.57 -21.08
CA LYS A 244 24.45 -4.25 -19.80
C LYS A 244 22.94 -4.48 -19.84
N ILE A 245 22.23 -3.92 -20.83
CA ILE A 245 20.78 -4.13 -21.01
C ILE A 245 20.49 -5.57 -21.42
N PHE A 246 21.30 -6.14 -22.32
CA PHE A 246 21.06 -7.49 -22.82
C PHE A 246 21.10 -8.55 -21.72
N LYS A 247 21.99 -8.40 -20.73
CA LYS A 247 22.11 -9.31 -19.60
C LYS A 247 20.82 -9.41 -18.76
N GLU A 248 19.95 -8.41 -18.79
CA GLU A 248 18.65 -8.44 -18.09
C GLU A 248 17.70 -9.53 -18.63
N ASN A 249 17.93 -10.03 -19.86
CA ASN A 249 17.15 -11.14 -20.43
C ASN A 249 17.19 -12.40 -19.59
N ILE A 250 18.17 -12.56 -18.69
CA ILE A 250 18.21 -13.72 -17.81
C ILE A 250 16.95 -13.85 -16.95
N PHE A 251 16.27 -12.73 -16.63
CA PHE A 251 15.01 -12.73 -15.91
C PHE A 251 13.84 -13.31 -16.69
N LYS A 252 14.00 -13.59 -18.00
CA LYS A 252 13.00 -14.23 -18.86
C LYS A 252 13.10 -15.75 -18.86
N PHE A 253 14.02 -16.32 -18.10
CA PHE A 253 14.24 -17.77 -18.06
C PHE A 253 14.27 -18.26 -16.62
N LEU A 254 13.93 -19.53 -16.44
CA LEU A 254 13.98 -20.22 -15.15
C LEU A 254 14.65 -21.58 -15.34
N ASP A 255 15.48 -21.95 -14.36
CA ASP A 255 16.07 -23.28 -14.29
C ASP A 255 14.97 -24.37 -14.12
N PRO A 256 14.95 -25.43 -14.94
CA PRO A 256 14.06 -26.57 -14.75
C PRO A 256 14.11 -27.19 -13.36
N ALA A 257 15.30 -27.35 -12.75
CA ALA A 257 15.37 -27.92 -11.41
C ALA A 257 14.75 -26.96 -10.38
N ALA A 258 15.02 -25.66 -10.49
CA ALA A 258 14.42 -24.64 -9.62
C ALA A 258 12.89 -24.58 -9.75
N PHE A 259 12.35 -24.71 -10.96
CA PHE A 259 10.90 -24.77 -11.22
C PHE A 259 10.23 -25.89 -10.44
N TYR A 260 10.76 -27.11 -10.53
CA TYR A 260 10.19 -28.24 -9.80
C TYR A 260 10.42 -28.11 -8.30
N GLY A 261 11.57 -27.59 -7.86
CA GLY A 261 11.87 -27.45 -6.43
C GLY A 261 10.99 -26.40 -5.74
N SER A 262 10.58 -25.36 -6.47
CA SER A 262 9.62 -24.35 -6.02
C SER A 262 8.18 -24.86 -5.90
N HIS A 263 7.91 -26.14 -6.21
CA HIS A 263 6.62 -26.76 -5.84
C HIS A 263 6.51 -27.00 -4.32
N VAL A 264 7.63 -26.96 -3.59
CA VAL A 264 7.64 -27.01 -2.13
C VAL A 264 7.48 -25.60 -1.58
N THR A 265 6.27 -25.33 -1.11
CA THR A 265 5.82 -24.00 -0.70
C THR A 265 5.83 -23.80 0.82
N ASN A 266 5.95 -24.89 1.58
CA ASN A 266 6.08 -24.88 3.03
C ASN A 266 6.83 -26.14 3.50
N ASN A 267 7.69 -25.97 4.51
CA ASN A 267 8.53 -27.02 5.08
C ASN A 267 7.87 -27.74 6.28
N ALA A 268 6.64 -27.36 6.65
CA ALA A 268 5.89 -27.97 7.76
C ALA A 268 5.23 -29.30 7.35
N THR A 269 5.18 -30.24 8.30
CA THR A 269 4.79 -31.65 8.12
C THR A 269 3.38 -31.89 7.54
N ASN A 270 2.50 -30.87 7.53
CA ASN A 270 1.10 -30.96 7.08
C ASN A 270 0.64 -29.74 6.26
N ALA A 271 1.55 -28.93 5.73
CA ALA A 271 1.17 -27.74 4.99
C ALA A 271 0.89 -28.05 3.51
N ASN A 272 -0.08 -27.35 2.91
CA ASN A 272 -0.42 -27.47 1.49
C ASN A 272 0.82 -27.20 0.62
N THR A 273 1.45 -28.27 0.15
CA THR A 273 2.52 -28.25 -0.85
C THR A 273 1.93 -28.31 -2.25
N GLY A 274 2.68 -27.85 -3.25
CA GLY A 274 2.35 -28.10 -4.65
C GLY A 274 2.47 -29.58 -5.00
N SER A 275 2.02 -29.94 -6.19
CA SER A 275 2.03 -31.32 -6.70
C SER A 275 2.70 -31.43 -8.07
N ILE A 276 3.58 -32.42 -8.22
CA ILE A 276 4.11 -32.83 -9.52
C ILE A 276 3.50 -34.20 -9.86
N CYS A 277 2.82 -34.28 -10.99
CA CYS A 277 2.15 -35.48 -11.47
C CYS A 277 3.00 -36.22 -12.51
N LEU A 278 2.86 -37.55 -12.56
CA LEU A 278 3.43 -38.40 -13.62
C LEU A 278 2.32 -38.85 -14.59
N LYS A 279 2.58 -38.77 -15.90
CA LYS A 279 1.63 -39.24 -16.91
C LYS A 279 1.35 -40.73 -16.77
N GLY A 280 0.10 -41.13 -17.03
CA GLY A 280 -0.35 -42.52 -17.03
C GLY A 280 -0.57 -43.08 -15.62
N THR A 281 -0.44 -42.23 -14.60
CA THR A 281 -0.62 -42.60 -13.20
C THR A 281 -1.56 -41.61 -12.51
N THR A 282 -2.23 -42.06 -11.45
CA THR A 282 -2.92 -41.18 -10.50
C THR A 282 -1.96 -40.62 -9.43
N VAL A 283 -0.65 -40.87 -9.57
CA VAL A 283 0.36 -40.54 -8.57
C VAL A 283 0.77 -39.08 -8.72
N SER A 284 0.60 -38.34 -7.63
CA SER A 284 1.12 -36.99 -7.47
C SER A 284 2.08 -36.96 -6.29
N TYR A 285 3.16 -36.19 -6.43
CA TYR A 285 4.15 -36.01 -5.39
C TYR A 285 4.09 -34.60 -4.87
N SER A 286 3.91 -34.49 -3.55
CA SER A 286 3.76 -33.21 -2.89
C SER A 286 4.69 -33.07 -1.68
N SER A 287 5.29 -34.15 -1.19
CA SER A 287 6.25 -34.05 -0.08
C SER A 287 7.62 -33.54 -0.57
N MET A 288 8.33 -32.83 0.30
CA MET A 288 9.67 -32.31 0.02
C MET A 288 10.66 -33.41 -0.35
N ASN A 289 10.66 -34.50 0.43
CA ASN A 289 11.52 -35.65 0.17
C ASN A 289 11.19 -36.31 -1.16
N ASP A 290 9.90 -36.47 -1.48
CA ASP A 290 9.49 -37.08 -2.74
C ASP A 290 9.85 -36.18 -3.92
N ILE A 291 9.57 -34.89 -3.85
CA ILE A 291 9.89 -33.96 -4.93
C ILE A 291 11.39 -33.96 -5.21
N TYR A 292 12.22 -33.90 -4.17
CA TYR A 292 13.66 -34.02 -4.34
C TYR A 292 14.07 -35.36 -4.94
N ASN A 293 13.61 -36.46 -4.33
CA ASN A 293 14.06 -37.81 -4.68
C ASN A 293 13.55 -38.28 -6.05
N GLN A 294 12.41 -37.77 -6.51
CA GLN A 294 11.82 -38.18 -7.78
C GLN A 294 12.15 -37.24 -8.92
N PHE A 295 12.42 -35.95 -8.66
CA PHE A 295 12.61 -34.97 -9.73
C PHE A 295 13.94 -34.21 -9.62
N ILE A 296 14.19 -33.53 -8.50
CA ILE A 296 15.32 -32.58 -8.41
C ILE A 296 16.66 -33.29 -8.46
N LYS A 297 16.79 -34.46 -7.83
CA LYS A 297 18.06 -35.19 -7.78
C LYS A 297 18.63 -35.56 -9.17
N LYS A 298 17.77 -35.55 -10.20
CA LYS A 298 18.07 -35.94 -11.58
C LYS A 298 18.86 -34.88 -12.36
N PHE A 299 18.89 -33.64 -11.87
CA PHE A 299 19.49 -32.51 -12.59
C PHE A 299 20.92 -32.21 -12.14
N LYS A 300 21.74 -31.70 -13.08
CA LYS A 300 23.11 -31.22 -12.82
C LYS A 300 23.21 -30.11 -11.78
N ASN A 301 22.27 -29.20 -11.79
CA ASN A 301 22.17 -28.06 -10.87
C ASN A 301 21.24 -28.30 -9.67
N ARG A 302 21.00 -29.56 -9.26
CA ARG A 302 20.11 -29.93 -8.15
C ARG A 302 20.35 -29.24 -6.80
N PHE A 303 21.54 -28.67 -6.57
CA PHE A 303 21.89 -27.95 -5.35
C PHE A 303 22.27 -26.48 -5.61
N ILE A 304 21.84 -25.91 -6.74
CA ILE A 304 22.06 -24.50 -7.06
C ILE A 304 20.77 -23.74 -6.76
N THR A 305 20.81 -22.79 -5.84
CA THR A 305 19.68 -21.88 -5.58
C THR A 305 19.86 -20.57 -6.33
N TYR A 306 18.80 -20.07 -6.94
CA TYR A 306 18.82 -18.83 -7.72
C TYR A 306 18.04 -17.71 -7.02
N PHE A 307 18.67 -16.54 -6.89
CA PHE A 307 18.05 -15.32 -6.35
C PHE A 307 17.93 -14.27 -7.44
N TYR A 308 16.69 -13.85 -7.66
CA TYR A 308 16.32 -12.85 -8.65
C TYR A 308 16.10 -11.55 -7.90
N VAL A 309 17.06 -10.63 -7.96
CA VAL A 309 17.03 -9.39 -7.18
C VAL A 309 16.79 -8.19 -8.10
N LYS A 310 15.56 -7.66 -8.08
CA LYS A 310 15.18 -6.49 -8.88
C LYS A 310 15.02 -5.24 -8.03
N GLY A 311 15.36 -4.10 -8.61
CA GLY A 311 15.05 -2.78 -8.09
C GLY A 311 13.91 -2.12 -8.86
N ASN A 312 13.75 -0.81 -8.68
CA ASN A 312 12.79 0.00 -9.43
C ASN A 312 13.06 -0.06 -10.94
N ARG A 313 12.00 0.16 -11.76
CA ARG A 313 12.03 0.14 -13.24
C ARG A 313 12.36 -1.22 -13.87
N ASN A 314 12.12 -2.32 -13.16
CA ASN A 314 12.26 -3.68 -13.69
C ASN A 314 13.66 -4.08 -14.14
N ARG A 315 14.66 -3.38 -13.64
CA ARG A 315 16.06 -3.74 -13.81
C ARG A 315 16.58 -4.42 -12.54
N ASN A 316 17.69 -5.13 -12.68
CA ASN A 316 18.43 -5.60 -11.52
C ASN A 316 18.73 -4.44 -10.55
N LEU A 317 18.80 -4.74 -9.24
CA LEU A 317 18.91 -3.71 -8.20
C LEU A 317 20.06 -2.71 -8.42
N ASN A 318 21.16 -3.14 -9.01
CA ASN A 318 22.35 -2.31 -9.24
C ASN A 318 22.51 -1.83 -10.68
N PHE A 319 21.46 -1.93 -11.49
CA PHE A 319 21.55 -1.60 -12.92
C PHE A 319 21.94 -0.14 -13.14
N TYR A 320 21.47 0.80 -12.31
CA TYR A 320 21.76 2.23 -12.48
C TYR A 320 22.93 2.75 -11.63
N ASN A 321 23.83 1.87 -11.15
CA ASN A 321 25.03 2.24 -10.39
C ASN A 321 24.73 3.12 -9.15
N THR A 322 23.66 2.81 -8.41
CA THR A 322 23.34 3.50 -7.15
C THR A 322 24.35 3.10 -6.07
N THR A 323 24.73 4.04 -5.21
CA THR A 323 25.78 3.95 -4.18
C THR A 323 25.55 2.77 -3.20
N ILE A 324 25.95 1.57 -3.62
CA ILE A 324 26.18 0.31 -2.89
C ILE A 324 25.08 -0.12 -1.91
N ASN A 325 24.12 -0.92 -2.39
CA ASN A 325 23.35 -1.84 -1.55
C ASN A 325 24.14 -3.15 -1.47
N SER A 326 24.74 -3.46 -0.31
CA SER A 326 25.44 -4.71 -0.10
C SER A 326 24.45 -5.76 0.43
N LEU A 327 24.22 -6.83 -0.34
CA LEU A 327 23.37 -7.94 0.11
C LEU A 327 24.24 -8.94 0.88
N LYS A 328 24.13 -9.04 2.20
CA LYS A 328 24.81 -10.11 2.94
C LYS A 328 23.98 -11.38 2.91
N ILE A 329 24.62 -12.48 2.56
CA ILE A 329 24.01 -13.81 2.62
C ILE A 329 24.90 -14.66 3.51
N ASN A 330 24.34 -15.14 4.63
CA ASN A 330 25.06 -15.80 5.72
C ASN A 330 26.22 -14.94 6.26
N GLY A 331 25.98 -13.64 6.43
CA GLY A 331 26.98 -12.67 6.90
C GLY A 331 28.04 -12.28 5.85
N SER A 332 28.08 -12.94 4.69
CA SER A 332 29.03 -12.63 3.61
C SER A 332 28.44 -11.62 2.63
N VAL A 333 29.11 -10.48 2.44
CA VAL A 333 28.70 -9.42 1.49
C VAL A 333 28.74 -9.95 0.06
N GLN A 334 27.59 -9.95 -0.61
CA GLN A 334 27.46 -10.15 -2.05
C GLN A 334 27.52 -8.77 -2.73
N ASN A 335 28.59 -8.53 -3.47
CA ASN A 335 28.71 -7.31 -4.24
C ASN A 335 27.95 -7.44 -5.57
N LEU A 336 26.77 -6.81 -5.63
CA LEU A 336 25.92 -6.79 -6.82
C LEU A 336 26.56 -6.03 -7.99
N ALA A 337 27.58 -5.19 -7.76
CA ALA A 337 28.30 -4.48 -8.82
C ALA A 337 29.31 -5.34 -9.57
N THR A 338 29.80 -6.41 -8.93
CA THR A 338 30.75 -7.34 -9.55
C THR A 338 30.07 -8.60 -10.07
N ALA A 339 28.74 -8.71 -9.94
CA ALA A 339 27.98 -9.82 -10.47
C ALA A 339 28.11 -9.85 -12.01
N LEU A 340 28.56 -10.98 -12.54
CA LEU A 340 28.76 -11.15 -13.99
C LEU A 340 27.44 -11.11 -14.75
N TRP A 341 26.37 -11.61 -14.11
CA TRP A 341 24.99 -11.63 -14.60
C TRP A 341 24.03 -11.19 -13.48
N PRO A 342 22.84 -10.67 -13.82
CA PRO A 342 21.85 -10.17 -12.85
C PRO A 342 21.30 -11.17 -11.83
N VAL A 343 21.36 -12.48 -12.13
CA VAL A 343 20.89 -13.54 -11.24
C VAL A 343 22.03 -14.05 -10.37
N LEU A 344 21.83 -14.07 -9.05
CA LEU A 344 22.78 -14.66 -8.11
C LEU A 344 22.53 -16.16 -8.02
N SER A 345 23.60 -16.95 -8.02
CA SER A 345 23.55 -18.41 -7.91
C SER A 345 24.44 -18.89 -6.78
N PHE A 346 23.99 -19.90 -6.05
CA PHE A 346 24.68 -20.42 -4.88
C PHE A 346 24.67 -21.94 -4.80
N ASP A 347 25.84 -22.53 -4.60
CA ASP A 347 26.00 -23.97 -4.47
C ASP A 347 25.79 -24.46 -3.03
N SER A 348 24.98 -25.51 -2.87
CA SER A 348 24.82 -26.38 -1.68
C SER A 348 25.13 -25.74 -0.34
N VAL A 349 24.11 -25.13 0.27
CA VAL A 349 24.25 -24.31 1.48
C VAL A 349 23.24 -24.73 2.54
N ALA A 350 23.69 -24.80 3.78
CA ALA A 350 22.79 -24.90 4.93
C ALA A 350 22.23 -23.51 5.27
N ASN A 351 20.91 -23.40 5.49
CA ASN A 351 20.18 -22.24 6.01
C ASN A 351 20.65 -20.86 5.53
N ARG A 352 19.94 -20.25 4.58
CA ARG A 352 20.25 -18.90 4.10
C ARG A 352 19.62 -17.82 4.99
N SER A 353 20.47 -17.15 5.77
CA SER A 353 20.20 -15.86 6.39
C SER A 353 20.50 -14.76 5.38
N ILE A 354 19.48 -14.06 4.92
CA ILE A 354 19.58 -12.87 4.08
C ILE A 354 19.58 -11.66 5.01
N GLU A 355 20.72 -11.02 5.13
CA GLU A 355 20.85 -9.72 5.78
C GLU A 355 21.07 -8.71 4.67
N ILE A 356 20.21 -7.70 4.54
CA ILE A 356 20.50 -6.62 3.61
C ILE A 356 21.09 -5.47 4.41
N THR A 357 22.32 -5.10 4.10
CA THR A 357 23.05 -4.03 4.76
C THR A 357 23.19 -2.81 3.87
N ASP A 358 23.43 -1.66 4.50
CA ASP A 358 23.55 -0.35 3.85
C ASP A 358 22.26 0.17 3.19
N LEU A 359 21.11 -0.46 3.49
CA LEU A 359 19.79 0.08 3.17
C LEU A 359 19.44 1.25 4.10
N LYS A 360 18.68 2.22 3.59
CA LYS A 360 18.09 3.26 4.44
C LYS A 360 17.00 2.62 5.29
N ILE A 361 16.81 3.13 6.51
CA ILE A 361 15.77 2.71 7.46
C ILE A 361 14.36 2.68 6.84
N GLU A 362 14.16 3.42 5.75
CA GLU A 362 12.90 3.60 5.05
C GLU A 362 12.76 2.73 3.78
N ASP A 363 13.68 1.81 3.49
CA ASP A 363 13.60 0.92 2.32
C ASP A 363 12.52 -0.16 2.52
N SER A 364 11.88 -0.58 1.42
CA SER A 364 10.82 -1.61 1.40
C SER A 364 11.27 -2.85 0.62
N LEU A 365 10.81 -4.02 1.08
CA LEU A 365 11.13 -5.31 0.45
C LEU A 365 9.87 -6.18 0.28
N TYR A 366 9.74 -6.77 -0.89
CA TYR A 366 8.82 -7.87 -1.17
C TYR A 366 9.59 -9.14 -1.58
N SER A 367 9.13 -10.29 -1.09
CA SER A 367 9.67 -11.59 -1.47
C SER A 367 8.58 -12.54 -1.96
N SER A 368 8.89 -13.36 -2.97
CA SER A 368 8.05 -14.49 -3.39
C SER A 368 8.05 -15.65 -2.39
N THR A 369 9.00 -15.66 -1.44
CA THR A 369 9.13 -16.69 -0.40
C THR A 369 8.91 -16.04 0.96
N LEU A 370 8.30 -16.77 1.89
CA LEU A 370 8.08 -16.26 3.24
C LEU A 370 9.43 -15.99 3.92
N LEU A 371 9.65 -14.77 4.39
CA LEU A 371 10.83 -14.40 5.16
C LEU A 371 10.47 -14.32 6.65
N LYS A 372 11.40 -14.75 7.49
CA LYS A 372 11.25 -14.68 8.95
C LYS A 372 12.31 -13.75 9.53
N ALA A 373 11.86 -12.68 10.17
CA ALA A 373 12.75 -11.74 10.85
C ALA A 373 13.32 -12.37 12.14
N ALA A 374 14.64 -12.30 12.32
CA ALA A 374 15.28 -12.63 13.59
C ALA A 374 15.31 -11.38 14.49
N SER A 375 14.40 -11.29 15.46
CA SER A 375 14.32 -10.21 16.44
C SER A 375 14.48 -10.76 17.85
N ALA A 376 15.34 -10.13 18.67
CA ALA A 376 15.50 -10.45 20.09
C ALA A 376 14.47 -9.76 21.01
N LEU A 377 13.61 -8.87 20.47
CA LEU A 377 12.75 -7.98 21.26
C LEU A 377 11.27 -7.93 20.83
N SER A 378 10.82 -8.83 19.95
CA SER A 378 9.40 -8.92 19.55
C SER A 378 9.11 -10.23 18.83
N ILE A 379 7.83 -10.65 18.86
CA ILE A 379 7.31 -11.87 18.22
C ILE A 379 7.85 -11.96 16.77
N PRO A 380 8.51 -13.06 16.34
CA PRO A 380 9.02 -13.21 14.99
C PRO A 380 7.91 -12.98 13.95
N LYS A 381 8.05 -11.93 13.14
CA LYS A 381 7.11 -11.67 12.05
C LYS A 381 7.51 -12.52 10.84
N GLU A 382 6.59 -13.37 10.40
CA GLU A 382 6.68 -14.09 9.12
C GLU A 382 5.81 -13.33 8.11
N ASP A 383 6.43 -12.78 7.07
CA ASP A 383 5.73 -11.97 6.08
C ASP A 383 6.41 -12.07 4.70
N TYR A 384 5.67 -11.71 3.66
CA TYR A 384 6.19 -11.52 2.31
C TYR A 384 6.53 -10.05 2.04
N LEU A 385 6.04 -9.14 2.89
CA LEU A 385 6.21 -7.70 2.75
C LEU A 385 6.77 -7.07 4.03
N PHE A 386 7.87 -6.33 3.88
CA PHE A 386 8.55 -5.69 5.00
C PHE A 386 8.58 -4.18 4.81
N THR A 387 8.01 -3.49 5.79
CA THR A 387 7.91 -2.03 5.83
C THR A 387 9.20 -1.36 6.32
N LYS A 388 10.12 -2.11 6.91
CA LYS A 388 11.43 -1.61 7.33
C LYS A 388 12.41 -2.77 7.29
N VAL A 389 13.50 -2.60 6.55
CA VAL A 389 14.54 -3.62 6.45
C VAL A 389 15.65 -3.27 7.43
N THR A 390 15.60 -3.84 8.63
CA THR A 390 16.70 -3.81 9.60
C THR A 390 16.97 -5.22 10.12
N GLY A 391 18.23 -5.66 10.08
CA GLY A 391 18.66 -6.93 10.68
C GLY A 391 18.68 -8.15 9.73
N THR A 392 18.70 -9.34 10.31
CA THR A 392 18.82 -10.63 9.61
C THR A 392 17.44 -11.22 9.34
N TYR A 393 17.18 -11.55 8.08
CA TYR A 393 15.98 -12.27 7.63
C TYR A 393 16.39 -13.68 7.24
N THR A 394 15.60 -14.68 7.62
CA THR A 394 15.84 -16.06 7.19
C THR A 394 14.83 -16.42 6.12
N CYS A 395 15.31 -17.02 5.03
CA CYS A 395 14.46 -17.56 3.98
C CYS A 395 14.31 -19.07 4.19
N ASN A 396 13.07 -19.54 4.30
CA ASN A 396 12.77 -20.97 4.40
C ASN A 396 12.84 -21.61 3.02
N LEU A 397 14.05 -21.91 2.56
CA LEU A 397 14.27 -22.65 1.33
C LEU A 397 14.01 -24.15 1.54
N PRO A 398 13.56 -24.87 0.50
CA PRO A 398 13.34 -26.29 0.61
C PRO A 398 14.68 -27.05 0.65
N PHE A 399 14.75 -28.10 1.46
CA PHE A 399 15.99 -28.83 1.74
C PHE A 399 15.79 -30.34 1.75
N ILE A 400 16.88 -31.09 1.71
CA ILE A 400 16.87 -32.54 1.89
C ILE A 400 17.91 -32.92 2.95
N ASN A 401 17.59 -33.86 3.83
CA ASN A 401 18.58 -34.40 4.75
C ASN A 401 19.39 -35.49 4.02
N ILE A 402 20.67 -35.25 3.82
CA ILE A 402 21.60 -36.21 3.21
C ILE A 402 22.72 -36.45 4.22
N SER A 403 22.83 -37.69 4.69
CA SER A 403 23.86 -38.11 5.65
C SER A 403 23.90 -37.25 6.92
N GLY A 404 22.74 -36.89 7.46
CA GLY A 404 22.62 -36.09 8.68
C GLY A 404 22.76 -34.58 8.50
N SER A 405 22.96 -34.09 7.27
CA SER A 405 23.08 -32.66 6.96
C SER A 405 21.94 -32.18 6.07
N ASN A 406 21.32 -31.05 6.41
CA ASN A 406 20.33 -30.39 5.56
C ASN A 406 21.01 -29.69 4.39
N LYS A 407 20.71 -30.14 3.17
CA LYS A 407 21.18 -29.51 1.92
C LYS A 407 20.00 -28.83 1.23
N VAL A 408 20.10 -27.52 1.03
CA VAL A 408 19.14 -26.79 0.19
C VAL A 408 19.27 -27.28 -1.25
N TYR A 409 18.14 -27.61 -1.87
CA TYR A 409 18.09 -28.03 -3.27
C TYR A 409 17.56 -26.91 -4.17
N SER A 410 17.69 -27.11 -5.48
CA SER A 410 17.39 -26.09 -6.49
C SER A 410 15.96 -25.56 -6.31
N SER A 411 15.87 -24.25 -6.21
CA SER A 411 14.64 -23.48 -6.04
C SER A 411 14.92 -22.03 -6.44
N PHE A 412 13.87 -21.25 -6.68
CA PHE A 412 14.01 -19.82 -6.98
C PHE A 412 13.37 -18.97 -5.88
N THR A 413 14.02 -17.83 -5.58
CA THR A 413 13.46 -16.75 -4.77
C THR A 413 13.55 -15.45 -5.54
N TYR A 414 12.41 -14.76 -5.65
CA TYR A 414 12.30 -13.45 -6.28
C TYR A 414 12.19 -12.37 -5.21
N LEU A 415 13.13 -11.43 -5.21
CA LEU A 415 13.20 -10.30 -4.29
C LEU A 415 13.02 -9.00 -5.07
N PHE A 416 12.09 -8.17 -4.61
CA PHE A 416 11.87 -6.84 -5.15
C PHE A 416 12.16 -5.79 -4.08
N PHE A 417 13.06 -4.88 -4.41
CA PHE A 417 13.51 -3.82 -3.52
C PHE A 417 13.05 -2.46 -4.04
N ASN A 418 12.59 -1.61 -3.12
CA ASN A 418 12.37 -0.21 -3.37
C ASN A 418 13.11 0.62 -2.32
N GLY A 419 14.11 1.39 -2.77
CA GLY A 419 14.85 2.31 -1.91
C GLY A 419 13.99 3.51 -1.52
N SER A 420 14.24 4.10 -0.36
CA SER A 420 13.45 5.18 0.26
C SER A 420 13.49 6.51 -0.48
N THR A 421 14.10 6.54 -1.66
CA THR A 421 14.33 7.76 -2.41
C THR A 421 13.85 7.58 -3.84
N THR A 422 12.61 8.00 -4.09
CA THR A 422 12.25 9.25 -4.78
C THR A 422 10.74 9.43 -4.65
N ASN A 423 10.21 10.64 -4.87
CA ASN A 423 8.76 10.87 -4.88
C ASN A 423 8.06 9.71 -5.61
N ILE A 424 6.96 9.20 -5.05
CA ILE A 424 6.11 8.15 -5.67
C ILE A 424 5.95 8.38 -7.18
N ASN A 425 5.90 9.66 -7.55
CA ASN A 425 5.85 10.32 -8.83
C ASN A 425 6.92 9.97 -9.89
N ASP A 426 8.09 9.46 -9.54
CA ASP A 426 9.22 9.47 -10.48
C ASP A 426 9.21 8.32 -11.48
N ASN A 427 8.56 7.19 -11.17
CA ASN A 427 8.49 6.00 -12.03
C ASN A 427 7.20 5.18 -11.80
N PHE A 428 6.14 5.88 -11.40
CA PHE A 428 5.00 5.22 -10.80
C PHE A 428 4.20 4.40 -11.80
N PHE A 429 3.97 4.94 -12.99
CA PHE A 429 3.19 4.29 -14.04
C PHE A 429 4.11 3.85 -15.18
N GLY A 430 4.11 2.56 -15.51
CA GLY A 430 4.78 2.02 -16.69
C GLY A 430 5.00 0.51 -16.62
N PRO A 431 5.59 -0.08 -17.67
CA PRO A 431 6.04 0.57 -18.91
C PRO A 431 4.90 1.10 -19.79
N VAL A 432 5.15 2.17 -20.57
CA VAL A 432 4.10 3.00 -21.20
C VAL A 432 4.09 2.97 -22.72
N ASP A 433 5.17 2.51 -23.36
CA ASP A 433 5.25 2.38 -24.81
C ASP A 433 4.66 1.04 -25.26
N LEU A 434 3.44 1.07 -25.78
CA LEU A 434 2.70 -0.14 -26.15
C LEU A 434 2.40 -0.14 -27.64
N ASN A 435 3.13 -0.99 -28.36
CA ASN A 435 2.98 -1.18 -29.80
C ASN A 435 1.94 -2.24 -30.17
N SER A 436 1.69 -3.24 -29.32
CA SER A 436 0.67 -4.24 -29.60
C SER A 436 0.25 -4.95 -28.32
N ILE A 437 -1.04 -5.24 -28.20
CA ILE A 437 -1.61 -6.12 -27.18
C ILE A 437 -1.85 -7.48 -27.84
N PHE A 438 -1.34 -8.55 -27.24
CA PHE A 438 -1.22 -9.84 -27.92
C PHE A 438 -2.50 -10.69 -28.00
N GLU A 439 -3.55 -10.37 -27.22
CA GLU A 439 -4.72 -11.25 -27.12
C GLU A 439 -5.95 -10.67 -27.82
N GLN A 440 -6.11 -11.03 -29.10
CA GLN A 440 -7.26 -10.69 -29.96
C GLN A 440 -8.63 -11.09 -29.38
N ALA A 441 -8.68 -11.95 -28.36
CA ALA A 441 -9.92 -12.33 -27.69
C ALA A 441 -10.52 -11.20 -26.84
N ASP A 442 -9.72 -10.22 -26.42
CA ASP A 442 -10.16 -9.06 -25.60
C ASP A 442 -10.95 -8.02 -26.41
N PHE A 443 -10.96 -8.15 -27.73
CA PHE A 443 -11.34 -7.08 -28.63
C PHE A 443 -12.45 -7.51 -29.59
N THR A 444 -13.70 -7.19 -29.22
CA THR A 444 -14.79 -7.07 -30.19
C THR A 444 -15.75 -5.97 -29.74
N ALA A 445 -15.97 -5.00 -30.62
CA ALA A 445 -16.90 -3.86 -30.53
C ALA A 445 -17.06 -3.20 -29.14
N LYS A 446 -16.49 -2.00 -28.96
CA LYS A 446 -16.64 -1.12 -27.78
C LYS A 446 -16.24 -1.77 -26.43
N LYS A 447 -15.15 -2.56 -26.43
CA LYS A 447 -14.62 -3.21 -25.21
C LYS A 447 -13.26 -2.63 -24.81
N ILE A 448 -13.06 -2.55 -23.49
CA ILE A 448 -11.83 -2.10 -22.83
C ILE A 448 -10.71 -3.12 -23.06
N ALA A 449 -9.55 -2.65 -23.52
CA ALA A 449 -8.31 -3.42 -23.50
C ALA A 449 -7.79 -3.56 -22.08
N THR A 450 -7.32 -4.73 -21.65
CA THR A 450 -6.53 -4.82 -20.41
C THR A 450 -5.15 -5.35 -20.71
N VAL A 451 -4.13 -4.54 -20.46
CA VAL A 451 -2.75 -5.03 -20.51
C VAL A 451 -2.30 -5.36 -19.10
N ASN A 452 -1.95 -6.62 -18.86
CA ASN A 452 -1.33 -6.99 -17.60
C ASN A 452 0.17 -6.75 -17.67
N HIS A 453 0.67 -5.87 -16.78
CA HIS A 453 2.09 -5.81 -16.49
C HIS A 453 2.36 -6.67 -15.26
N LEU A 454 3.05 -7.79 -15.44
CA LEU A 454 3.50 -8.68 -14.35
C LEU A 454 4.68 -8.10 -13.56
N ARG A 455 4.86 -6.78 -13.64
CA ARG A 455 6.04 -6.07 -13.18
C ARG A 455 5.66 -5.28 -11.92
N PRO A 456 5.99 -5.80 -10.73
CA PRO A 456 5.45 -5.25 -9.49
C PRO A 456 6.08 -3.92 -9.09
N ILE A 457 5.34 -3.12 -8.33
CA ILE A 457 5.81 -1.86 -7.75
C ILE A 457 5.55 -1.90 -6.25
N LEU A 458 6.56 -1.55 -5.46
CA LEU A 458 6.36 -1.31 -4.03
C LEU A 458 5.98 0.14 -3.81
N VAL A 459 4.88 0.36 -3.12
CA VAL A 459 4.39 1.68 -2.78
C VAL A 459 4.33 1.79 -1.28
N ARG A 460 5.00 2.81 -0.74
CA ARG A 460 4.95 3.15 0.67
C ARG A 460 4.01 4.33 0.87
N GLN A 461 3.12 4.21 1.85
CA GLN A 461 2.33 5.32 2.36
C GLN A 461 2.45 5.30 3.89
N ASN A 462 3.21 6.26 4.45
CA ASN A 462 3.57 6.30 5.86
C ASN A 462 4.33 5.02 6.28
N GLU A 463 3.90 4.36 7.36
CA GLU A 463 4.45 3.07 7.80
C GLU A 463 3.97 1.89 6.96
N ASP A 464 2.89 2.07 6.19
CA ASP A 464 2.31 1.01 5.39
C ASP A 464 3.00 0.87 4.03
N VAL A 465 3.14 -0.37 3.59
CA VAL A 465 3.67 -0.71 2.27
C VAL A 465 2.67 -1.60 1.56
N GLY A 466 2.55 -1.43 0.26
CA GLY A 466 1.86 -2.33 -0.64
C GLY A 466 2.74 -2.78 -1.81
N HIS A 467 2.54 -4.01 -2.23
CA HIS A 467 2.99 -4.59 -3.49
C HIS A 467 1.86 -4.46 -4.51
N TYR A 468 2.13 -3.75 -5.60
CA TYR A 468 1.13 -3.35 -6.58
C TYR A 468 1.39 -3.96 -7.96
N SER A 469 0.34 -4.10 -8.75
CA SER A 469 0.39 -4.46 -10.16
C SER A 469 -0.24 -3.37 -11.02
N THR A 470 0.28 -3.21 -12.24
CA THR A 470 -0.16 -2.18 -13.19
C THR A 470 -1.03 -2.81 -14.28
N LYS A 471 -2.14 -2.13 -14.62
CA LYS A 471 -2.99 -2.45 -15.75
C LYS A 471 -3.25 -1.22 -16.61
N VAL A 472 -3.35 -1.42 -17.93
CA VAL A 472 -3.68 -0.34 -18.88
C VAL A 472 -5.00 -0.64 -19.55
N ILE A 473 -5.84 0.40 -19.64
CA ILE A 473 -7.16 0.44 -20.25
C ILE A 473 -7.10 1.39 -21.44
N LEU A 474 -7.52 0.91 -22.60
CA LEU A 474 -7.65 1.72 -23.79
C LEU A 474 -9.13 1.80 -24.19
N ASP A 475 -9.65 3.02 -24.32
CA ASP A 475 -10.99 3.31 -24.79
C ASP A 475 -10.92 3.86 -26.23
N GLY A 476 -11.26 3.03 -27.23
CA GLY A 476 -11.31 3.43 -28.64
C GLY A 476 -10.76 2.41 -29.64
N TYR A 477 -10.36 2.91 -30.82
CA TYR A 477 -9.86 2.14 -31.96
C TYR A 477 -8.51 1.49 -31.66
N ILE A 478 -8.54 0.23 -31.26
CA ILE A 478 -7.43 -0.68 -31.46
C ILE A 478 -7.71 -1.31 -32.82
N SER A 479 -7.30 -0.63 -33.90
CA SER A 479 -7.22 -1.31 -35.18
C SER A 479 -6.24 -2.47 -35.00
N ASP A 480 -6.69 -3.65 -35.41
CA ASP A 480 -6.11 -4.95 -35.17
C ASP A 480 -4.59 -4.97 -35.01
N SER A 481 -4.11 -5.22 -33.79
CA SER A 481 -2.72 -5.61 -33.50
C SER A 481 -1.58 -4.66 -33.94
N ASP A 482 -1.88 -3.46 -34.47
CA ASP A 482 -0.88 -2.56 -35.02
C ASP A 482 -1.32 -1.05 -35.02
N PRO A 483 -0.65 -0.16 -34.25
CA PRO A 483 -0.99 1.27 -34.12
C PRO A 483 -0.75 2.10 -35.39
N ILE A 484 -0.33 1.49 -36.50
CA ILE A 484 -0.09 2.19 -37.78
C ILE A 484 -1.38 2.78 -38.38
N ASN A 485 -2.57 2.30 -37.98
CA ASN A 485 -3.87 2.81 -38.43
C ASN A 485 -4.62 3.65 -37.38
N ILE A 486 -3.90 4.26 -36.42
CA ILE A 486 -4.48 5.24 -35.50
C ILE A 486 -4.86 6.50 -36.31
N PRO A 487 -6.08 7.05 -36.15
CA PRO A 487 -6.47 8.30 -36.80
C PRO A 487 -5.46 9.41 -36.53
N THR A 488 -5.03 10.15 -37.55
CA THR A 488 -4.11 11.29 -37.38
C THR A 488 -4.81 12.56 -36.92
N ASP A 489 -6.14 12.59 -36.95
CA ASP A 489 -6.96 13.74 -36.55
C ASP A 489 -6.86 14.00 -35.03
N PRO A 490 -6.30 15.15 -34.60
CA PRO A 490 -6.18 15.51 -33.19
C PRO A 490 -7.51 15.51 -32.42
N ALA A 491 -8.63 15.82 -33.08
CA ALA A 491 -9.94 15.84 -32.42
C ALA A 491 -10.44 14.44 -32.05
N ILE A 492 -10.08 13.43 -32.85
CA ILE A 492 -10.37 12.02 -32.56
C ILE A 492 -9.41 11.51 -31.48
N LEU A 493 -8.13 11.89 -31.55
CA LEU A 493 -7.12 11.50 -30.58
C LEU A 493 -7.35 12.07 -29.18
N ALA A 494 -7.90 13.28 -29.07
CA ALA A 494 -8.28 13.89 -27.79
C ALA A 494 -9.41 13.11 -27.08
N LYS A 495 -10.27 12.41 -27.84
CA LYS A 495 -11.39 11.60 -27.33
C LYS A 495 -11.04 10.14 -27.08
N THR A 496 -9.90 9.67 -27.60
CA THR A 496 -9.42 8.30 -27.40
C THR A 496 -8.66 8.26 -26.07
N LEU A 497 -9.19 7.57 -25.06
CA LEU A 497 -8.67 7.67 -23.70
C LEU A 497 -7.75 6.50 -23.35
N ARG A 498 -6.63 6.80 -22.66
CA ARG A 498 -5.72 5.83 -22.07
C ARG A 498 -5.76 5.96 -20.55
N THR A 499 -6.06 4.88 -19.85
CA THR A 499 -6.11 4.85 -18.39
C THR A 499 -5.15 3.81 -17.85
N TYR A 500 -4.15 4.25 -17.11
CA TYR A 500 -3.20 3.38 -16.40
C TYR A 500 -3.67 3.28 -14.96
N VAL A 501 -3.83 2.07 -14.43
CA VAL A 501 -4.30 1.84 -13.06
C VAL A 501 -3.35 0.92 -12.32
N ILE A 502 -3.02 1.29 -11.09
CA ILE A 502 -2.10 0.56 -10.23
C ILE A 502 -2.86 0.13 -8.98
N PHE A 503 -2.90 -1.19 -8.75
CA PHE A 503 -3.72 -1.83 -7.73
C PHE A 503 -2.89 -2.61 -6.71
N PRO A 504 -3.16 -2.46 -5.40
CA PRO A 504 -2.45 -3.21 -4.39
C PRO A 504 -2.85 -4.70 -4.45
N GLN A 505 -1.87 -5.57 -4.62
CA GLN A 505 -2.03 -7.03 -4.57
C GLN A 505 -1.82 -7.58 -3.16
N ASN A 506 -0.83 -7.06 -2.44
CA ASN A 506 -0.54 -7.44 -1.06
C ASN A 506 -0.05 -6.23 -0.27
N THR A 507 -0.43 -6.10 1.00
CA THR A 507 -0.20 -4.88 1.79
C THR A 507 -0.01 -5.21 3.26
N SER A 508 0.69 -4.33 4.00
CA SER A 508 0.84 -4.44 5.46
C SER A 508 -0.48 -4.21 6.21
N VAL A 509 -1.39 -3.44 5.62
CA VAL A 509 -2.78 -3.28 6.06
C VAL A 509 -3.66 -4.41 5.53
N GLN A 510 -4.72 -4.76 6.26
CA GLN A 510 -5.75 -5.63 5.69
C GLN A 510 -6.54 -4.85 4.64
N LEU A 511 -6.54 -5.36 3.40
CA LEU A 511 -7.50 -4.95 2.38
C LEU A 511 -8.80 -5.74 2.56
N ALA A 512 -9.95 -5.12 2.28
CA ALA A 512 -11.17 -5.84 2.01
C ALA A 512 -10.91 -6.97 1.00
N THR A 513 -11.55 -8.12 1.20
CA THR A 513 -11.28 -9.43 0.55
C THR A 513 -11.30 -9.43 -0.98
N ASN A 514 -11.67 -8.31 -1.61
CA ASN A 514 -11.84 -8.11 -3.05
C ASN A 514 -10.59 -7.57 -3.78
N SER A 515 -9.45 -7.32 -3.12
CA SER A 515 -8.22 -6.89 -3.83
C SER A 515 -7.66 -7.93 -4.83
N LYS A 516 -8.15 -9.17 -4.77
CA LYS A 516 -7.73 -10.31 -5.61
C LYS A 516 -8.26 -10.29 -7.05
N ILE A 517 -9.05 -9.28 -7.45
CA ILE A 517 -9.76 -9.27 -8.75
C ILE A 517 -8.79 -9.19 -9.94
N LEU A 518 -7.52 -8.80 -9.72
CA LEU A 518 -6.56 -8.49 -10.78
C LEU A 518 -5.32 -9.41 -10.83
N ASN A 519 -5.39 -10.60 -10.22
CA ASN A 519 -4.31 -11.59 -10.24
C ASN A 519 -3.86 -11.96 -11.67
N ALA A 520 -2.60 -12.41 -11.79
CA ALA A 520 -1.87 -12.78 -13.02
C ALA A 520 -2.43 -13.98 -13.82
N GLY A 521 -3.71 -14.32 -13.69
CA GLY A 521 -4.33 -15.46 -14.36
C GLY A 521 -5.14 -15.06 -15.59
N TYR A 522 -5.18 -15.98 -16.56
CA TYR A 522 -6.13 -16.01 -17.67
C TYR A 522 -7.56 -16.09 -17.12
N TYR A 523 -8.23 -14.96 -16.87
CA TYR A 523 -9.61 -14.92 -16.39
C TYR A 523 -10.53 -14.19 -17.36
N GLY A 524 -11.80 -14.59 -17.31
CA GLY A 524 -12.84 -14.28 -18.29
C GLY A 524 -12.91 -12.80 -18.65
N LEU A 525 -12.89 -12.57 -19.95
CA LEU A 525 -13.24 -11.32 -20.61
C LEU A 525 -14.43 -10.66 -19.93
N PHE A 526 -14.26 -9.42 -19.47
CA PHE A 526 -15.40 -8.59 -19.10
C PHE A 526 -16.19 -8.30 -20.38
N ASN A 527 -17.49 -8.59 -20.37
CA ASN A 527 -18.29 -8.48 -21.59
C ASN A 527 -18.61 -7.04 -21.93
N THR A 528 -18.53 -6.13 -20.95
CA THR A 528 -18.75 -4.70 -21.10
C THR A 528 -17.76 -3.88 -20.29
N SER A 529 -17.58 -2.63 -20.69
CA SER A 529 -16.80 -1.64 -19.95
C SER A 529 -17.39 -1.30 -18.57
N ASP A 530 -18.70 -1.41 -18.41
CA ASP A 530 -19.38 -1.23 -17.12
C ASP A 530 -19.03 -2.35 -16.14
N GLU A 531 -19.01 -3.61 -16.61
CA GLU A 531 -18.61 -4.76 -15.80
C GLU A 531 -17.16 -4.62 -15.33
N TYR A 532 -16.29 -4.15 -16.24
CA TYR A 532 -14.90 -3.87 -15.94
C TYR A 532 -14.73 -2.76 -14.87
N CYS A 533 -15.34 -1.59 -15.08
CA CYS A 533 -15.26 -0.49 -14.12
C CYS A 533 -15.77 -0.90 -12.73
N LYS A 534 -16.90 -1.64 -12.66
CA LYS A 534 -17.43 -2.18 -11.39
C LYS A 534 -16.49 -3.16 -10.72
N LYS A 535 -15.72 -3.95 -11.47
CA LYS A 535 -14.76 -4.92 -10.93
C LYS A 535 -13.46 -4.28 -10.46
N ILE A 536 -13.03 -3.23 -11.15
CA ILE A 536 -11.80 -2.45 -10.89
C ILE A 536 -11.98 -1.56 -9.68
N TYR A 537 -13.00 -0.69 -9.71
CA TYR A 537 -13.26 0.28 -8.65
C TYR A 537 -14.13 -0.29 -7.52
N GLY A 538 -14.67 -1.49 -7.71
CA GLY A 538 -15.44 -2.22 -6.69
C GLY A 538 -16.70 -1.45 -6.29
N ALA A 539 -16.85 -1.23 -4.99
CA ALA A 539 -17.95 -0.46 -4.43
C ALA A 539 -17.69 1.07 -4.41
N GLY A 540 -16.56 1.54 -4.94
CA GLY A 540 -16.26 2.97 -5.01
C GLY A 540 -16.87 3.65 -6.23
N GLU A 541 -16.91 4.98 -6.18
CA GLU A 541 -17.52 5.85 -7.18
C GLU A 541 -16.51 6.89 -7.67
N ILE A 542 -16.54 7.18 -8.97
CA ILE A 542 -15.79 8.30 -9.54
C ILE A 542 -16.71 9.52 -9.52
N TRP A 543 -16.19 10.64 -9.06
CA TRP A 543 -16.91 11.91 -8.93
C TRP A 543 -16.31 12.93 -9.88
N LYS A 544 -17.18 13.74 -10.48
CA LYS A 544 -16.80 14.83 -11.37
C LYS A 544 -17.24 16.17 -10.82
N GLY A 545 -16.36 17.16 -10.93
CA GLY A 545 -16.61 18.54 -10.54
C GLY A 545 -15.77 19.52 -11.34
N ILE A 546 -15.56 20.72 -10.81
CA ILE A 546 -14.65 21.72 -11.40
C ILE A 546 -13.57 22.16 -10.40
N ILE A 547 -12.38 22.43 -10.94
CA ILE A 547 -11.28 23.16 -10.28
C ILE A 547 -10.84 24.32 -11.18
N LYS A 548 -10.24 25.36 -10.60
CA LYS A 548 -9.77 26.55 -11.34
C LYS A 548 -8.25 26.63 -11.30
N ASP A 549 -7.60 26.48 -12.46
CA ASP A 549 -6.17 26.74 -12.63
C ASP A 549 -5.98 28.16 -13.17
N GLY A 550 -5.81 29.12 -12.26
CA GLY A 550 -5.89 30.54 -12.60
C GLY A 550 -7.30 30.92 -13.03
N THR A 551 -7.45 31.34 -14.29
CA THR A 551 -8.77 31.66 -14.89
C THR A 551 -9.38 30.50 -15.67
N VAL A 552 -8.67 29.38 -15.81
CA VAL A 552 -9.09 28.24 -16.61
C VAL A 552 -9.86 27.25 -15.73
N GLU A 553 -11.09 26.92 -16.11
CA GLU A 553 -11.85 25.84 -15.49
C GLU A 553 -11.41 24.49 -16.06
N ILE A 554 -11.10 23.56 -15.16
CA ILE A 554 -10.74 22.18 -15.48
C ILE A 554 -11.78 21.27 -14.83
N LYS A 555 -12.33 20.32 -15.60
CA LYS A 555 -13.20 19.30 -15.03
C LYS A 555 -12.35 18.38 -14.16
N SER A 556 -12.65 18.26 -12.88
CA SER A 556 -11.91 17.39 -11.97
C SER A 556 -12.51 15.99 -11.96
N LEU A 557 -11.67 14.98 -11.78
CA LEU A 557 -12.07 13.61 -11.48
C LEU A 557 -11.51 13.18 -10.13
N LEU A 558 -12.30 12.42 -9.40
CA LEU A 558 -11.98 11.98 -8.05
C LEU A 558 -12.51 10.57 -7.83
N PHE A 559 -11.77 9.71 -7.14
CA PHE A 559 -12.30 8.40 -6.75
C PHE A 559 -12.53 8.34 -5.25
N ARG A 560 -13.71 7.88 -4.83
CA ARG A 560 -14.07 7.66 -3.43
C ARG A 560 -14.58 6.24 -3.22
N ARG A 561 -13.93 5.50 -2.31
CA ARG A 561 -14.50 4.24 -1.81
C ARG A 561 -15.60 4.55 -0.81
N LYS A 562 -16.65 3.73 -0.76
CA LYS A 562 -17.76 3.89 0.20
C LYS A 562 -17.29 3.99 1.65
N ASP A 563 -16.28 3.20 2.02
CA ASP A 563 -15.82 3.14 3.40
C ASP A 563 -14.67 4.12 3.68
N ASN A 564 -13.87 4.49 2.66
CA ASN A 564 -12.70 5.38 2.71
C ASN A 564 -11.76 5.15 3.92
N ASP A 565 -11.74 3.94 4.47
CA ASP A 565 -10.83 3.52 5.53
C ASP A 565 -9.38 3.61 5.05
N TYR A 566 -8.43 3.61 5.99
CA TYR A 566 -6.97 3.68 5.80
C TYR A 566 -6.37 2.47 5.04
N GLU A 567 -7.07 1.96 4.03
CA GLU A 567 -6.59 0.95 3.10
C GLU A 567 -5.56 1.57 2.13
N MET A 568 -4.74 0.70 1.54
CA MET A 568 -3.86 1.11 0.46
C MET A 568 -4.68 1.63 -0.76
N PRO A 569 -4.35 2.82 -1.27
CA PRO A 569 -5.10 3.48 -2.33
C PRO A 569 -4.97 2.75 -3.67
N ILE A 570 -5.93 2.97 -4.55
CA ILE A 570 -5.82 2.65 -5.98
C ILE A 570 -5.33 3.92 -6.65
N TYR A 571 -4.35 3.78 -7.52
CA TYR A 571 -3.85 4.92 -8.28
C TYR A 571 -4.22 4.80 -9.73
N GLN A 572 -4.52 5.94 -10.35
CA GLN A 572 -4.87 6.02 -11.76
C GLN A 572 -4.19 7.20 -12.44
N LEU A 573 -3.74 7.01 -13.68
CA LEU A 573 -3.35 8.07 -14.60
C LEU A 573 -4.20 7.98 -15.87
N GLY A 574 -5.05 8.97 -16.08
CA GLY A 574 -5.84 9.15 -17.30
C GLY A 574 -5.23 10.20 -18.23
N ILE A 575 -4.90 9.81 -19.47
CA ILE A 575 -4.43 10.72 -20.52
C ILE A 575 -5.19 10.46 -21.83
N SER A 576 -5.31 11.45 -22.71
CA SER A 576 -5.79 11.19 -24.07
C SER A 576 -4.71 10.54 -24.95
N GLN A 577 -5.08 9.93 -26.06
CA GLN A 577 -4.14 9.45 -27.08
C GLN A 577 -3.33 10.62 -27.65
N LEU A 578 -3.95 11.80 -27.77
CA LEU A 578 -3.26 13.01 -28.20
C LEU A 578 -2.15 13.40 -27.21
N ASP A 579 -2.43 13.36 -25.91
CA ASP A 579 -1.42 13.63 -24.87
C ASP A 579 -0.30 12.60 -24.87
N TYR A 580 -0.63 11.32 -25.06
CA TYR A 580 0.36 10.26 -25.20
C TYR A 580 1.27 10.49 -26.42
N ASN A 581 0.70 10.83 -27.59
CA ASN A 581 1.49 11.08 -28.80
C ASN A 581 2.46 12.26 -28.61
N LYS A 582 2.06 13.34 -27.94
CA LYS A 582 2.98 14.45 -27.61
C LYS A 582 4.21 13.97 -26.85
N LEU A 583 4.07 12.92 -26.04
CA LEU A 583 5.15 12.39 -25.22
C LEU A 583 6.08 11.44 -25.98
N VAL A 584 5.57 10.62 -26.91
CA VAL A 584 6.36 9.53 -27.51
C VAL A 584 6.50 9.57 -29.04
N ASP A 585 5.66 10.33 -29.75
CA ASP A 585 5.63 10.32 -31.22
C ASP A 585 6.78 11.13 -31.82
N ARG A 586 7.73 10.41 -32.42
CA ARG A 586 8.92 11.00 -33.06
C ARG A 586 8.62 11.68 -34.38
N SER A 587 7.44 11.48 -34.97
CA SER A 587 7.02 12.23 -36.17
C SER A 587 6.72 13.70 -35.84
N ILE A 588 6.35 13.99 -34.59
CA ILE A 588 6.09 15.36 -34.10
C ILE A 588 7.42 16.09 -33.83
N ASP A 589 8.34 15.44 -33.10
CA ASP A 589 9.71 15.93 -32.88
C ASP A 589 10.68 14.73 -32.82
N PRO A 590 11.52 14.54 -33.85
CA PRO A 590 12.48 13.42 -33.92
C PRO A 590 13.52 13.40 -32.77
N THR A 591 13.68 14.53 -32.08
CA THR A 591 14.62 14.73 -30.98
C THR A 591 13.98 14.65 -29.60
N ASN A 592 12.65 14.48 -29.53
CA ASN A 592 11.91 14.40 -28.27
C ASN A 592 12.29 13.15 -27.46
N ILE A 593 12.46 12.03 -28.16
CA ILE A 593 12.87 10.74 -27.59
C ILE A 593 13.91 10.04 -28.48
N ASP A 594 14.85 9.35 -27.84
CA ASP A 594 15.89 8.56 -28.51
C ASP A 594 15.28 7.44 -29.38
N SER A 595 15.85 7.20 -30.57
CA SER A 595 15.40 6.12 -31.46
C SER A 595 15.52 4.72 -30.85
N ASN A 596 16.45 4.55 -29.91
CA ASN A 596 16.70 3.30 -29.21
C ASN A 596 16.17 3.34 -27.76
N ALA A 597 15.25 4.26 -27.46
CA ALA A 597 14.60 4.31 -26.15
C ALA A 597 13.90 2.97 -25.86
N THR A 598 14.08 2.50 -24.63
CA THR A 598 13.46 1.27 -24.09
C THR A 598 13.02 1.52 -22.65
N ASN A 599 12.22 0.61 -22.08
CA ASN A 599 11.84 0.61 -20.66
C ASN A 599 11.25 1.95 -20.20
N MET A 600 10.23 2.41 -20.93
CA MET A 600 9.63 3.73 -20.81
C MET A 600 8.65 3.82 -19.64
N PHE A 601 8.81 4.75 -18.70
CA PHE A 601 7.91 5.02 -17.57
C PHE A 601 7.46 6.46 -17.55
N PHE A 602 6.25 6.71 -17.06
CA PHE A 602 5.82 8.05 -16.70
C PHE A 602 6.64 8.57 -15.52
N CYS A 603 7.09 9.82 -15.66
CA CYS A 603 7.80 10.57 -14.63
C CYS A 603 7.06 11.92 -14.47
N PHE A 604 6.59 12.21 -13.26
CA PHE A 604 6.03 13.53 -12.96
C PHE A 604 7.13 14.49 -12.50
N LYS A 605 7.13 15.69 -13.06
CA LYS A 605 8.07 16.79 -12.79
C LYS A 605 7.32 18.06 -12.45
N ASN A 606 8.07 19.08 -12.02
CA ASN A 606 7.58 20.45 -11.84
C ASN A 606 6.26 20.48 -11.05
N GLU A 607 6.23 19.71 -9.96
CA GLU A 607 5.08 19.67 -9.07
C GLU A 607 4.74 21.08 -8.60
N SER A 608 3.49 21.47 -8.76
CA SER A 608 2.96 22.71 -8.24
C SER A 608 1.62 22.46 -7.58
N ILE A 609 1.33 23.22 -6.53
CA ILE A 609 0.09 23.12 -5.79
C ILE A 609 -0.72 24.39 -5.95
N ASP A 610 -2.04 24.22 -6.09
CA ASP A 610 -3.00 25.31 -6.02
C ASP A 610 -2.85 26.11 -4.71
N PRO A 611 -2.87 27.45 -4.74
CA PRO A 611 -2.80 28.29 -3.55
C PRO A 611 -3.87 28.00 -2.48
N ASN A 612 -5.02 27.45 -2.86
CA ASN A 612 -6.09 27.06 -1.94
C ASN A 612 -6.02 25.58 -1.51
N GLY A 613 -4.98 24.85 -1.94
CA GLY A 613 -4.83 23.42 -1.68
C GLY A 613 -5.99 22.60 -2.25
N SER A 614 -6.50 22.96 -3.44
CA SER A 614 -7.62 22.25 -4.09
C SER A 614 -7.15 21.16 -5.04
N PHE A 615 -5.95 21.30 -5.61
CA PHE A 615 -5.36 20.31 -6.51
C PHE A 615 -3.83 20.44 -6.56
N LEU A 616 -3.19 19.35 -7.00
CA LEU A 616 -1.80 19.32 -7.44
C LEU A 616 -1.78 19.22 -8.96
N LYS A 617 -0.79 19.87 -9.59
CA LYS A 617 -0.50 19.65 -11.00
C LYS A 617 0.98 19.36 -11.24
N TYR A 618 1.22 18.56 -12.26
CA TYR A 618 2.53 18.06 -12.64
C TYR A 618 2.76 18.25 -14.14
N SER A 619 4.03 18.36 -14.51
CA SER A 619 4.51 18.15 -15.87
C SER A 619 4.85 16.67 -16.03
N LEU A 620 4.03 15.93 -16.77
CA LEU A 620 4.23 14.51 -17.05
C LEU A 620 5.18 14.35 -18.25
N GLN A 621 6.23 13.56 -18.07
CA GLN A 621 7.21 13.20 -19.10
C GLN A 621 7.39 11.68 -19.16
N ILE A 622 8.08 11.18 -20.18
CA ILE A 622 8.53 9.78 -20.21
C ILE A 622 10.01 9.71 -19.87
N ARG A 623 10.32 8.89 -18.89
CA ARG A 623 11.69 8.47 -18.57
C ARG A 623 11.96 7.11 -19.22
N TYR A 624 13.14 6.93 -19.79
CA TYR A 624 13.49 5.74 -20.56
C TYR A 624 14.98 5.39 -20.44
N ASP A 625 15.34 4.17 -20.80
CA ASP A 625 16.71 3.70 -20.94
C ASP A 625 17.22 3.99 -22.36
N LYS A 626 18.40 4.62 -22.47
CA LYS A 626 19.18 4.70 -23.71
C LYS A 626 19.84 3.36 -24.01
N ALA A 627 20.32 3.17 -25.24
CA ALA A 627 21.00 1.95 -25.69
C ALA A 627 22.17 1.50 -24.79
N ASN A 628 22.85 2.43 -24.11
CA ASN A 628 23.97 2.15 -23.18
C ASN A 628 23.54 1.87 -21.71
N GLY A 629 22.25 1.74 -21.43
CA GLY A 629 21.74 1.48 -20.08
C GLY A 629 21.81 2.68 -19.12
N THR A 630 21.97 3.89 -19.64
CA THR A 630 21.75 5.15 -18.87
C THR A 630 20.33 5.65 -19.09
N THR A 631 19.78 6.44 -18.16
CA THR A 631 18.43 7.00 -18.30
C THR A 631 18.40 8.36 -18.97
N ALA A 632 17.34 8.64 -19.72
CA ALA A 632 16.95 9.98 -20.18
C ALA A 632 15.45 10.22 -20.00
N GLU A 633 15.02 11.45 -20.27
CA GLU A 633 13.65 11.91 -20.16
C GLU A 633 13.26 12.62 -21.47
N THR A 634 11.98 12.56 -21.83
CA THR A 634 11.45 13.28 -22.99
C THR A 634 11.55 14.78 -22.81
N LYS A 635 11.75 15.52 -23.90
CA LYS A 635 11.71 17.00 -23.87
C LYS A 635 10.30 17.52 -23.69
N ALA A 636 9.35 16.90 -24.40
CA ALA A 636 7.94 17.23 -24.31
C ALA A 636 7.37 16.79 -22.96
N SER A 637 6.33 17.52 -22.53
CA SER A 637 5.57 17.20 -21.33
C SER A 637 4.08 17.54 -21.50
N VAL A 638 3.23 16.93 -20.69
CA VAL A 638 1.79 17.23 -20.62
C VAL A 638 1.38 17.57 -19.19
N THR A 639 0.42 18.47 -19.01
CA THR A 639 -0.05 18.84 -17.67
C THR A 639 -1.04 17.81 -17.14
N VAL A 640 -0.77 17.29 -15.95
CA VAL A 640 -1.61 16.33 -15.25
C VAL A 640 -2.04 16.90 -13.91
N TYR A 641 -3.32 16.74 -13.57
CA TYR A 641 -3.95 17.22 -12.35
C TYR A 641 -4.32 16.05 -11.44
N THR A 642 -4.38 16.30 -10.13
CA THR A 642 -4.98 15.40 -9.15
C THR A 642 -5.53 16.22 -7.98
N ILE A 643 -6.64 15.78 -7.38
CA ILE A 643 -7.26 16.45 -6.22
C ILE A 643 -7.13 15.65 -4.92
N ASP A 644 -6.49 14.49 -4.97
CA ASP A 644 -6.32 13.58 -3.82
C ASP A 644 -4.92 12.94 -3.75
N GLY A 645 -4.10 13.09 -4.80
CA GLY A 645 -2.79 12.46 -4.91
C GLY A 645 -2.83 10.99 -5.36
N TYR A 646 -3.99 10.51 -5.83
CA TYR A 646 -4.22 9.13 -6.24
C TYR A 646 -4.84 9.02 -7.64
N PHE A 647 -5.76 9.92 -7.95
CA PHE A 647 -6.47 9.97 -9.23
C PHE A 647 -5.90 11.11 -10.08
N PHE A 648 -5.06 10.76 -11.04
CA PHE A 648 -4.35 11.67 -11.93
C PHE A 648 -5.04 11.71 -13.30
N PHE A 649 -5.22 12.90 -13.87
CA PHE A 649 -5.88 13.07 -15.17
C PHE A 649 -5.35 14.29 -15.94
N THR A 650 -5.31 14.21 -17.27
CA THR A 650 -5.15 15.40 -18.13
C THR A 650 -6.50 16.08 -18.36
N LYS A 651 -6.47 17.33 -18.80
CA LYS A 651 -7.69 18.09 -19.14
C LYS A 651 -8.50 17.35 -20.20
N ASP A 652 -7.89 16.96 -21.32
CA ASP A 652 -8.57 16.25 -22.42
C ASP A 652 -9.19 14.93 -21.96
N TYR A 653 -8.52 14.20 -21.06
CA TYR A 653 -9.07 12.99 -20.45
C TYR A 653 -10.35 13.29 -19.66
N SER A 654 -10.29 14.23 -18.72
CA SER A 654 -11.44 14.59 -17.88
C SER A 654 -12.63 15.19 -18.67
N ASP A 655 -12.33 15.89 -19.77
CA ASP A 655 -13.33 16.50 -20.62
C ASP A 655 -14.15 15.46 -21.39
N ASN A 656 -13.51 14.38 -21.83
CA ASN A 656 -14.10 13.32 -22.63
C ASN A 656 -14.43 12.06 -21.85
N PHE A 657 -14.20 12.04 -20.53
CA PHE A 657 -14.59 10.93 -19.66
C PHE A 657 -16.11 10.73 -19.70
N ASP A 658 -16.57 9.51 -19.97
CA ASP A 658 -17.98 9.18 -20.21
C ASP A 658 -18.84 9.32 -18.94
N SER A 659 -19.98 10.00 -19.08
CA SER A 659 -20.98 10.24 -18.03
C SER A 659 -21.52 9.01 -17.34
N LYS A 660 -21.45 7.83 -17.95
CA LYS A 660 -21.92 6.60 -17.29
C LYS A 660 -20.98 6.05 -16.21
N TYR A 661 -19.76 6.59 -16.10
CA TYR A 661 -18.77 6.11 -15.12
C TYR A 661 -18.53 7.07 -13.96
N TYR A 662 -19.19 8.23 -13.93
CA TYR A 662 -19.04 9.18 -12.84
C TYR A 662 -20.36 9.70 -12.32
N GLU A 663 -20.32 10.11 -11.06
CA GLU A 663 -21.36 10.84 -10.37
C GLU A 663 -21.02 12.34 -10.32
N GLU A 664 -22.04 13.18 -10.18
CA GLU A 664 -21.88 14.61 -9.96
C GLU A 664 -22.57 15.01 -8.66
N PHE A 665 -21.96 15.96 -7.96
CA PHE A 665 -22.60 16.59 -6.82
C PHE A 665 -23.81 17.42 -7.27
N ALA A 666 -24.81 17.55 -6.42
CA ALA A 666 -26.00 18.34 -6.71
C ALA A 666 -25.70 19.84 -6.88
N ASP A 667 -26.67 20.59 -7.45
CA ASP A 667 -26.70 22.06 -7.42
C ASP A 667 -27.01 22.64 -6.01
N THR A 668 -26.76 21.86 -4.97
CA THR A 668 -26.94 22.18 -3.55
C THR A 668 -25.82 21.53 -2.74
N THR A 669 -25.26 22.26 -1.77
CA THR A 669 -24.31 21.73 -0.78
C THR A 669 -24.84 21.88 0.64
N VAL A 670 -24.63 20.87 1.47
CA VAL A 670 -25.03 20.81 2.88
C VAL A 670 -23.87 20.25 3.71
N GLU A 671 -23.35 21.08 4.63
CA GLU A 671 -22.26 20.72 5.54
C GLU A 671 -22.79 20.65 6.98
N PHE A 672 -22.49 19.57 7.69
CA PHE A 672 -22.90 19.39 9.08
C PHE A 672 -21.93 20.10 10.02
N ARG A 673 -22.42 20.92 10.94
CA ARG A 673 -21.61 21.60 11.96
C ARG A 673 -22.27 21.45 13.33
N PRO A 674 -21.53 21.53 14.44
CA PRO A 674 -22.17 21.62 15.74
C PRO A 674 -22.96 22.92 15.85
N ASN A 675 -23.99 22.92 16.68
CA ASN A 675 -24.71 24.16 17.00
C ASN A 675 -23.83 25.11 17.83
N GLN A 676 -24.20 26.38 17.90
CA GLN A 676 -23.43 27.41 18.61
C GLN A 676 -23.15 27.11 20.09
N ASP A 677 -23.96 26.25 20.75
CA ASP A 677 -23.89 25.98 22.19
C ASP A 677 -23.07 24.74 22.56
N TRP A 678 -22.56 24.01 21.57
CA TRP A 678 -21.81 22.77 21.75
C TRP A 678 -20.58 22.96 22.65
N ASP A 679 -20.44 22.08 23.64
CA ASP A 679 -19.34 22.06 24.63
C ASP A 679 -18.53 20.74 24.59
N GLY A 680 -18.71 19.95 23.53
CA GLY A 680 -18.04 18.66 23.38
C GLY A 680 -18.77 17.50 24.07
N GLU A 681 -20.06 17.66 24.39
CA GLU A 681 -20.92 16.62 24.99
C GLU A 681 -21.18 15.41 24.07
N PHE A 682 -20.85 15.55 22.79
CA PHE A 682 -20.65 14.49 21.79
C PHE A 682 -19.45 14.87 20.91
N GLY A 683 -18.84 13.90 20.23
CA GLY A 683 -17.70 14.18 19.34
C GLY A 683 -18.19 14.71 17.99
N MET A 684 -17.63 15.82 17.53
CA MET A 684 -17.92 16.40 16.23
C MET A 684 -16.64 16.90 15.59
N ASP A 685 -16.41 16.50 14.34
CA ASP A 685 -15.28 16.95 13.54
C ASP A 685 -15.75 17.36 12.13
N TRP A 686 -15.38 18.56 11.69
CA TRP A 686 -15.82 19.16 10.43
C TRP A 686 -14.74 20.03 9.83
N TYR A 687 -14.74 20.19 8.52
CA TYR A 687 -13.77 21.05 7.85
C TYR A 687 -14.02 22.53 8.20
N ARG A 688 -13.02 23.16 8.84
CA ARG A 688 -13.08 24.57 9.23
C ARG A 688 -12.81 25.47 8.02
N LYS A 689 -13.76 26.34 7.67
CA LYS A 689 -13.70 27.22 6.48
C LYS A 689 -13.37 28.69 6.77
N GLY A 690 -13.38 29.12 8.03
CA GLY A 690 -12.81 30.42 8.39
C GLY A 690 -13.60 31.66 7.98
N GLN A 691 -14.90 31.56 7.68
CA GLN A 691 -15.72 32.74 7.49
C GLN A 691 -16.27 33.24 8.83
N TYR A 692 -15.98 34.51 9.13
CA TYR A 692 -16.49 35.33 10.22
C TYR A 692 -18.04 35.43 10.22
N THR A 693 -18.76 34.33 10.49
CA THR A 693 -20.24 34.34 10.59
C THR A 693 -20.78 33.72 11.87
N TRP A 694 -19.92 33.44 12.85
CA TRP A 694 -20.28 33.68 14.27
C TRP A 694 -19.62 34.97 14.76
N ALA A 695 -19.20 35.83 13.83
CA ALA A 695 -18.49 37.04 14.16
C ALA A 695 -19.42 38.03 14.86
N ASP A 696 -18.91 38.49 16.01
CA ASP A 696 -19.18 39.80 16.58
C ASP A 696 -20.38 39.94 17.53
N THR A 697 -20.90 38.84 18.09
CA THR A 697 -21.70 38.94 19.32
C THR A 697 -20.95 38.35 20.52
N THR A 698 -20.98 39.07 21.63
CA THR A 698 -20.54 38.61 22.94
C THR A 698 -21.42 37.45 23.39
N GLY A 699 -21.16 36.22 22.92
CA GLY A 699 -21.97 35.04 23.29
C GLY A 699 -21.61 33.73 22.59
N ASP A 700 -21.09 33.77 21.36
CA ASP A 700 -20.84 32.54 20.59
C ASP A 700 -19.67 31.71 21.14
N LYS A 701 -19.91 30.41 21.27
CA LYS A 701 -19.02 29.44 21.92
C LYS A 701 -18.08 28.71 20.94
N ILE A 702 -18.39 28.65 19.64
CA ILE A 702 -17.58 27.91 18.65
C ILE A 702 -16.52 28.80 18.00
N TYR A 703 -15.29 28.28 17.90
CA TYR A 703 -14.18 28.89 17.16
C TYR A 703 -13.92 28.16 15.83
N ASP A 704 -14.30 28.78 14.69
CA ASP A 704 -14.17 28.22 13.34
C ASP A 704 -13.09 28.94 12.53
N VAL A 705 -11.81 28.80 12.93
CA VAL A 705 -10.70 29.33 12.13
C VAL A 705 -10.42 28.40 10.97
N GLY A 706 -10.42 28.96 9.75
CA GLY A 706 -10.28 28.18 8.53
C GLY A 706 -8.98 27.42 8.47
N PHE A 707 -9.00 26.16 8.06
CA PHE A 707 -7.76 25.38 7.96
C PHE A 707 -6.81 25.91 6.88
N ALA A 708 -7.33 26.60 5.87
CA ALA A 708 -6.52 27.32 4.90
C ALA A 708 -5.68 28.41 5.61
N GLY A 709 -4.35 28.31 5.49
CA GLY A 709 -3.40 29.19 6.18
C GLY A 709 -3.02 28.76 7.60
N ASN A 710 -3.80 27.88 8.24
CA ASN A 710 -3.51 27.37 9.59
C ASN A 710 -2.94 25.95 9.62
N VAL A 711 -2.93 25.24 8.49
CA VAL A 711 -2.30 23.92 8.34
C VAL A 711 -0.94 24.11 7.67
N GLY A 712 0.12 23.56 8.27
CA GLY A 712 1.49 23.90 7.88
C GLY A 712 2.53 23.36 8.84
N THR A 713 3.72 23.96 8.88
CA THR A 713 4.80 23.51 9.76
C THR A 713 5.57 24.67 10.38
N LEU A 714 6.22 24.38 11.52
CA LEU A 714 7.20 25.26 12.14
C LEU A 714 8.61 24.82 11.69
N PRO A 715 9.33 25.58 10.84
CA PRO A 715 10.50 25.09 10.10
C PRO A 715 11.64 24.54 10.95
N ASN A 716 11.95 25.18 12.08
CA ASN A 716 13.08 24.78 12.93
C ASN A 716 12.64 24.20 14.27
N GLN A 717 11.43 23.62 14.35
CA GLN A 717 10.98 22.90 15.55
C GLN A 717 11.92 21.72 15.84
N THR A 718 12.51 21.71 17.03
CA THR A 718 13.36 20.62 17.55
C THR A 718 12.70 19.86 18.69
N ASP A 719 11.54 20.33 19.13
CA ASP A 719 10.77 19.78 20.23
C ASP A 719 9.26 19.86 19.98
N GLY A 720 8.52 18.80 20.31
CA GLY A 720 7.08 18.74 20.10
C GLY A 720 6.24 19.74 20.91
N ASN A 721 6.77 20.32 22.00
CA ASN A 721 6.08 21.41 22.73
C ASN A 721 6.52 22.80 22.30
N GLN A 722 7.44 22.91 21.34
CA GLN A 722 7.90 24.20 20.85
C GLN A 722 6.87 24.80 19.89
N TYR A 723 6.33 25.96 20.27
CA TYR A 723 5.32 26.69 19.50
C TYR A 723 5.82 28.02 18.92
N ILE A 724 7.08 28.40 19.21
CA ILE A 724 7.78 29.54 18.62
C ILE A 724 9.06 29.00 17.98
N ASP A 725 9.33 29.42 16.74
CA ASP A 725 10.55 29.03 16.04
C ASP A 725 11.78 29.59 16.78
N PRO A 726 12.81 28.76 17.07
CA PRO A 726 13.98 29.19 17.82
C PRO A 726 14.83 30.21 17.05
N LEU A 727 14.68 30.27 15.73
CA LEU A 727 15.36 31.23 14.84
C LEU A 727 14.43 32.39 14.45
N GLY A 728 13.23 32.48 15.03
CA GLY A 728 12.25 33.53 14.75
C GLY A 728 11.51 33.38 13.42
N ALA A 729 11.62 32.24 12.73
CA ALA A 729 10.87 32.02 11.50
C ALA A 729 9.35 31.94 11.76
N PRO A 730 8.51 32.47 10.85
CA PRO A 730 7.05 32.34 10.99
C PRO A 730 6.60 30.90 10.74
N PHE A 731 5.38 30.58 11.20
CA PHE A 731 4.67 29.38 10.77
C PHE A 731 4.48 29.41 9.25
N LEU A 732 4.79 28.30 8.57
CA LEU A 732 4.68 28.20 7.11
C LEU A 732 3.49 27.32 6.74
N PRO A 733 2.43 27.88 6.14
CA PRO A 733 1.33 27.09 5.60
C PRO A 733 1.83 26.04 4.59
N ASP A 734 1.27 24.84 4.65
CA ASP A 734 1.57 23.75 3.72
C ASP A 734 0.29 23.33 2.99
N ASN A 735 0.13 23.82 1.76
CA ASN A 735 -1.04 23.51 0.95
C ASN A 735 -1.13 22.02 0.59
N LYS A 736 -0.02 21.26 0.59
CA LYS A 736 -0.06 19.82 0.31
C LYS A 736 -0.62 19.07 1.50
N MET A 737 -0.23 19.48 2.70
CA MET A 737 -0.81 18.98 3.94
C MET A 737 -2.31 19.34 4.00
N LEU A 738 -2.68 20.57 3.60
CA LEU A 738 -4.08 20.98 3.50
C LEU A 738 -4.87 20.12 2.49
N LEU A 739 -4.34 19.88 1.29
CA LEU A 739 -4.97 19.02 0.29
C LEU A 739 -5.17 17.59 0.82
N LYS A 740 -4.17 17.03 1.52
CA LYS A 740 -4.28 15.73 2.18
C LYS A 740 -5.34 15.72 3.28
N LEU A 741 -5.46 16.80 4.06
CA LEU A 741 -6.47 16.94 5.11
C LEU A 741 -7.88 16.95 4.50
N LYS A 742 -8.08 17.81 3.50
CA LYS A 742 -9.33 17.94 2.74
C LYS A 742 -9.75 16.61 2.12
N SER A 743 -8.83 15.94 1.43
CA SER A 743 -9.14 14.73 0.67
C SER A 743 -9.30 13.47 1.54
N ARG A 744 -8.50 13.30 2.60
CA ARG A 744 -8.47 12.06 3.40
C ARG A 744 -9.37 12.08 4.63
N GLU A 745 -9.36 13.17 5.39
CA GLU A 745 -10.15 13.24 6.63
C GLU A 745 -11.57 13.75 6.39
N TYR A 746 -11.72 14.73 5.49
CA TYR A 746 -13.00 15.39 5.24
C TYR A 746 -13.63 15.05 3.88
N ASN A 747 -13.08 14.09 3.14
CA ASN A 747 -13.57 13.62 1.84
C ASN A 747 -14.09 14.76 0.94
N ALA A 748 -13.26 15.77 0.69
CA ALA A 748 -13.67 16.91 -0.14
C ALA A 748 -14.18 16.44 -1.51
N TYR A 749 -15.35 16.94 -1.91
CA TYR A 749 -15.96 16.76 -3.23
C TYR A 749 -15.92 18.09 -3.97
N SER A 750 -15.32 18.12 -5.16
CA SER A 750 -15.49 19.24 -6.07
C SER A 750 -16.92 19.26 -6.60
N VAL A 751 -17.58 20.41 -6.53
CA VAL A 751 -18.88 20.61 -7.18
C VAL A 751 -18.69 21.16 -8.60
N SER A 752 -19.69 21.03 -9.47
CA SER A 752 -19.65 21.52 -10.87
C SER A 752 -20.02 23.00 -11.00
N TRP A 753 -19.91 23.78 -9.92
CA TRP A 753 -20.37 25.17 -9.85
C TRP A 753 -19.74 25.94 -8.69
N SER A 754 -19.88 27.27 -8.69
CA SER A 754 -19.53 28.13 -7.56
C SER A 754 -20.58 29.24 -7.37
N LEU A 755 -20.70 29.75 -6.15
CA LEU A 755 -21.41 31.02 -5.89
C LEU A 755 -20.43 32.19 -5.95
N ALA A 756 -20.89 33.40 -5.65
CA ALA A 756 -20.09 34.63 -5.68
C ALA A 756 -18.85 34.59 -4.76
N ASP A 757 -18.84 33.71 -3.76
CA ASP A 757 -17.72 33.46 -2.85
C ASP A 757 -16.65 32.50 -3.41
N ASN A 758 -16.82 32.02 -4.66
CA ASN A 758 -15.92 31.09 -5.35
C ASN A 758 -15.68 29.75 -4.63
N GLU A 759 -16.50 29.36 -3.64
CA GLU A 759 -16.38 28.04 -3.02
C GLU A 759 -16.85 26.95 -4.01
N THR A 760 -15.97 25.99 -4.30
CA THR A 760 -16.21 24.87 -5.24
C THR A 760 -16.15 23.50 -4.57
N GLU A 761 -16.21 23.43 -3.25
CA GLU A 761 -16.01 22.18 -2.50
C GLU A 761 -17.04 21.98 -1.39
N CYS A 762 -17.50 20.74 -1.25
CA CYS A 762 -18.32 20.25 -0.15
C CYS A 762 -17.54 19.21 0.66
N PHE A 763 -17.71 19.21 1.98
CA PHE A 763 -16.94 18.39 2.92
C PHE A 763 -17.83 17.46 3.73
N THR A 764 -17.30 16.28 4.01
CA THR A 764 -17.87 15.33 4.97
C THR A 764 -17.49 15.73 6.39
N SER A 765 -18.41 15.50 7.34
CA SER A 765 -18.15 15.66 8.77
C SER A 765 -18.27 14.32 9.50
N TRP A 766 -17.73 14.25 10.71
CA TRP A 766 -17.77 13.08 11.58
C TRP A 766 -18.51 13.38 12.88
N LEU A 767 -19.39 12.47 13.26
CA LEU A 767 -20.12 12.47 14.52
C LEU A 767 -19.75 11.24 15.35
N SER A 768 -19.60 11.43 16.66
CA SER A 768 -19.44 10.36 17.65
C SER A 768 -20.48 10.56 18.73
N ILE A 769 -21.42 9.61 18.84
CA ILE A 769 -22.61 9.73 19.68
C ILE A 769 -23.01 8.38 20.29
N ASP A 770 -23.52 8.41 21.52
CA ASP A 770 -24.00 7.24 22.24
C ASP A 770 -25.47 6.96 22.04
N LYS A 771 -25.83 5.69 22.20
CA LYS A 771 -27.23 5.27 22.32
C LYS A 771 -27.94 6.09 23.41
N GLY A 772 -29.12 6.59 23.06
CA GLY A 772 -29.97 7.41 23.93
C GLY A 772 -29.56 8.89 24.01
N LYS A 773 -28.53 9.33 23.27
CA LYS A 773 -28.12 10.74 23.21
C LYS A 773 -28.62 11.43 21.94
N THR A 774 -28.65 12.75 22.00
CA THR A 774 -29.01 13.63 20.87
C THR A 774 -27.86 14.57 20.58
N ALA A 775 -27.42 14.62 19.33
CA ALA A 775 -26.50 15.64 18.84
C ALA A 775 -27.30 16.78 18.21
N LYS A 776 -27.07 18.00 18.70
CA LYS A 776 -27.67 19.22 18.17
C LYS A 776 -26.70 19.87 17.21
N LEU A 777 -27.07 19.91 15.95
CA LEU A 777 -26.25 20.38 14.84
C LEU A 777 -26.87 21.59 14.19
N ASN A 778 -26.06 22.31 13.43
CA ASN A 778 -26.47 23.41 12.58
C ASN A 778 -25.86 23.19 11.18
N LEU A 779 -26.72 22.99 10.18
CA LEU A 779 -26.30 22.66 8.82
C LEU A 779 -26.03 23.93 8.02
N ARG A 780 -24.87 24.03 7.38
CA ARG A 780 -24.56 25.11 6.43
C ARG A 780 -24.99 24.69 5.04
N ILE A 781 -25.97 25.39 4.47
CA ILE A 781 -26.67 25.02 3.23
C ILE A 781 -26.46 26.11 2.17
N ARG A 782 -26.15 25.68 0.95
CA ARG A 782 -26.11 26.53 -0.24
C ARG A 782 -26.88 25.90 -1.38
N VAL A 783 -27.60 26.73 -2.12
CA VAL A 783 -28.46 26.30 -3.23
C VAL A 783 -28.18 27.19 -4.43
N LYS A 784 -27.62 26.61 -5.50
CA LYS A 784 -27.46 27.28 -6.79
C LYS A 784 -28.76 27.23 -7.60
N LYS A 785 -29.44 26.09 -7.58
CA LYS A 785 -30.69 25.84 -8.29
C LYS A 785 -31.67 25.18 -7.34
N VAL A 786 -32.93 25.64 -7.35
CA VAL A 786 -33.99 25.07 -6.52
C VAL A 786 -34.16 23.60 -6.86
N ALA A 787 -33.98 22.74 -5.86
CA ALA A 787 -34.24 21.31 -5.98
C ALA A 787 -35.73 21.01 -5.75
N SER A 788 -36.30 20.09 -6.50
CA SER A 788 -37.67 19.63 -6.28
C SER A 788 -37.77 18.91 -4.92
N LYS A 789 -36.77 18.09 -4.62
CA LYS A 789 -36.62 17.33 -3.38
C LYS A 789 -35.27 17.62 -2.74
N LEU A 790 -35.27 17.90 -1.44
CA LEU A 790 -34.07 18.00 -0.61
C LEU A 790 -34.36 17.23 0.68
N SER A 791 -33.56 16.21 0.97
CA SER A 791 -33.85 15.28 2.08
C SER A 791 -32.58 14.68 2.67
N ILE A 792 -32.61 14.30 3.95
CA ILE A 792 -31.57 13.49 4.60
C ILE A 792 -32.01 12.04 4.57
N ARG A 793 -31.23 11.16 3.95
CA ARG A 793 -31.37 9.70 4.00
C ARG A 793 -30.52 9.15 5.15
N TYR A 794 -31.11 8.35 6.04
CA TYR A 794 -30.42 7.85 7.24
C TYR A 794 -30.87 6.43 7.64
N PRO A 795 -30.01 5.63 8.30
CA PRO A 795 -30.38 4.31 8.82
C PRO A 795 -31.43 4.42 9.93
N ASN A 796 -32.66 3.98 9.65
CA ASN A 796 -33.81 4.20 10.54
C ASN A 796 -33.78 3.32 11.81
N LYS A 797 -32.99 2.25 11.80
CA LYS A 797 -32.72 1.42 12.97
C LYS A 797 -31.92 2.17 14.03
N TYR A 798 -30.99 3.04 13.63
CA TYR A 798 -30.01 3.64 14.52
C TYR A 798 -30.30 5.11 14.85
N PHE A 799 -31.03 5.82 13.98
CA PHE A 799 -31.23 7.26 14.13
C PHE A 799 -32.68 7.71 13.97
N LYS A 800 -33.00 8.82 14.64
CA LYS A 800 -34.15 9.69 14.34
C LYS A 800 -33.67 11.11 14.09
N ILE A 801 -34.37 11.82 13.22
CA ILE A 801 -34.04 13.21 12.86
C ILE A 801 -35.16 14.12 13.35
N ASN A 802 -34.81 15.15 14.13
CA ASN A 802 -35.76 16.07 14.78
C ASN A 802 -36.86 15.33 15.54
N ASN A 803 -36.51 14.24 16.24
CA ASN A 803 -37.43 13.32 16.92
C ASN A 803 -38.52 12.66 16.04
N THR A 804 -38.40 12.73 14.71
CA THR A 804 -39.30 12.07 13.76
C THR A 804 -38.69 10.76 13.23
N ASN A 805 -39.53 9.80 12.86
CA ASN A 805 -39.10 8.55 12.20
C ASN A 805 -38.84 8.74 10.68
N GLY A 806 -39.10 9.94 10.15
CA GLY A 806 -39.12 10.19 8.72
C GLY A 806 -40.15 9.35 7.98
N TYR A 807 -39.95 9.19 6.67
CA TYR A 807 -40.65 8.20 5.85
C TYR A 807 -39.64 7.20 5.29
N THR A 808 -40.03 5.93 5.21
CA THR A 808 -39.16 4.85 4.73
C THR A 808 -38.66 5.09 3.31
N ASP A 809 -37.39 4.78 3.04
CA ASP A 809 -36.85 4.72 1.69
C ASP A 809 -37.45 3.52 0.94
N PRO A 810 -38.20 3.73 -0.16
CA PRO A 810 -38.83 2.65 -0.91
C PRO A 810 -37.83 1.66 -1.52
N SER A 811 -36.57 2.07 -1.71
CA SER A 811 -35.52 1.24 -2.27
C SER A 811 -34.78 0.39 -1.22
N ASP A 812 -34.85 0.77 0.05
CA ASP A 812 -34.21 0.06 1.17
C ASP A 812 -34.93 0.35 2.49
N ILE A 813 -35.69 -0.63 2.98
CA ILE A 813 -36.48 -0.57 4.22
C ILE A 813 -35.65 -0.21 5.47
N ASN A 814 -34.33 -0.40 5.43
CA ASN A 814 -33.44 -0.06 6.54
C ASN A 814 -33.12 1.45 6.63
N PHE A 815 -33.55 2.23 5.64
CA PHE A 815 -33.34 3.66 5.58
C PHE A 815 -34.66 4.43 5.64
N SER A 816 -34.59 5.66 6.15
CA SER A 816 -35.67 6.64 6.10
C SER A 816 -35.14 7.96 5.54
N PHE A 817 -36.06 8.79 5.09
CA PHE A 817 -35.82 10.16 4.65
C PHE A 817 -36.45 11.17 5.61
N PHE A 818 -35.75 12.28 5.83
CA PHE A 818 -36.27 13.50 6.43
C PHE A 818 -36.25 14.60 5.39
N ASP A 819 -37.41 15.17 5.04
CA ASP A 819 -37.50 16.23 4.04
C ASP A 819 -37.25 17.61 4.68
N PHE A 820 -36.46 18.44 3.99
CA PHE A 820 -36.26 19.82 4.39
C PHE A 820 -37.49 20.68 4.07
N PRO A 821 -37.82 21.66 4.93
CA PRO A 821 -38.86 22.64 4.64
C PRO A 821 -38.59 23.39 3.32
N ALA A 822 -39.66 23.82 2.64
CA ALA A 822 -39.55 24.53 1.36
C ALA A 822 -38.68 25.79 1.42
N THR A 823 -38.64 26.47 2.58
CA THR A 823 -37.82 27.67 2.83
C THR A 823 -36.32 27.38 2.69
N VAL A 824 -35.87 26.16 2.98
CA VAL A 824 -34.47 25.75 2.89
C VAL A 824 -34.01 25.56 1.43
N LYS A 825 -34.94 25.26 0.52
CA LYS A 825 -34.65 24.93 -0.89
C LYS A 825 -34.44 26.13 -1.81
N ALA A 826 -34.65 27.36 -1.34
CA ALA A 826 -34.55 28.54 -2.21
C ALA A 826 -33.09 28.90 -2.54
N ILE A 827 -32.85 29.49 -3.72
CA ILE A 827 -31.51 29.91 -4.19
C ILE A 827 -30.84 30.85 -3.18
N THR A 828 -29.55 30.64 -2.94
CA THR A 828 -28.77 31.36 -1.94
C THR A 828 -27.66 32.18 -2.59
N THR A 829 -27.46 33.43 -2.15
CA THR A 829 -26.24 34.20 -2.45
C THR A 829 -25.16 33.98 -1.40
N THR A 830 -25.56 33.75 -0.16
CA THR A 830 -24.71 33.40 0.99
C THR A 830 -25.23 32.13 1.67
N ALA A 831 -24.39 31.45 2.45
CA ALA A 831 -24.81 30.23 3.14
C ALA A 831 -25.97 30.49 4.12
N ARG A 832 -26.92 29.54 4.19
CA ARG A 832 -27.99 29.51 5.18
C ARG A 832 -27.72 28.45 6.22
N PHE A 833 -28.37 28.58 7.36
CA PHE A 833 -28.22 27.67 8.48
C PHE A 833 -29.55 27.00 8.84
N PHE A 834 -29.50 25.72 9.22
CA PHE A 834 -30.66 24.93 9.61
C PHE A 834 -30.34 24.07 10.84
N ASP A 835 -31.11 24.22 11.91
CA ASP A 835 -30.93 23.42 13.12
C ASP A 835 -31.44 21.99 12.93
N LEU A 836 -30.65 21.02 13.39
CA LEU A 836 -30.90 19.61 13.22
C LEU A 836 -30.56 18.83 14.50
N ASP A 837 -31.52 18.07 15.01
CA ASP A 837 -31.30 17.10 16.06
C ASP A 837 -31.13 15.70 15.45
N ILE A 838 -30.04 15.02 15.82
CA ILE A 838 -29.81 13.61 15.49
C ILE A 838 -29.85 12.80 16.78
N ASN A 839 -30.87 11.97 16.94
CA ASN A 839 -31.02 11.07 18.08
C ASN A 839 -30.45 9.69 17.73
N CYS A 840 -29.50 9.19 18.51
CA CYS A 840 -29.03 7.81 18.38
C CYS A 840 -29.91 6.88 19.24
N ILE A 841 -30.64 5.98 18.60
CA ILE A 841 -31.62 5.12 19.29
C ILE A 841 -31.09 3.70 19.56
N GLU A 842 -30.11 3.23 18.80
CA GLU A 842 -29.49 1.91 18.95
C GLU A 842 -27.98 1.96 18.68
N GLU A 843 -27.25 1.00 19.26
CA GLU A 843 -25.81 0.85 19.04
C GLU A 843 -25.49 0.17 17.70
N PHE A 844 -24.32 0.47 17.13
CA PHE A 844 -23.85 -0.08 15.86
C PHE A 844 -22.33 -0.31 15.86
N GLY A 845 -21.91 -1.42 15.24
CA GLY A 845 -20.50 -1.86 15.20
C GLY A 845 -19.68 -1.37 14.01
N THR A 846 -20.32 -0.76 13.00
CA THR A 846 -19.67 -0.24 11.79
C THR A 846 -20.09 1.21 11.54
N THR A 847 -19.26 1.97 10.83
CA THR A 847 -19.52 3.39 10.55
C THR A 847 -20.86 3.51 9.82
N GLN A 848 -21.72 4.40 10.30
CA GLN A 848 -22.99 4.70 9.65
C GLN A 848 -22.87 6.00 8.83
N VAL A 849 -23.71 6.16 7.82
CA VAL A 849 -23.68 7.33 6.93
C VAL A 849 -25.07 7.94 6.83
N LEU A 850 -25.14 9.27 6.99
CA LEU A 850 -26.30 10.07 6.66
C LEU A 850 -25.98 10.86 5.39
N GLU A 851 -26.80 10.72 4.36
CA GLU A 851 -26.62 11.33 3.06
C GLU A 851 -27.67 12.41 2.85
N VAL A 852 -27.25 13.62 2.52
CA VAL A 852 -28.19 14.64 2.04
C VAL A 852 -28.32 14.47 0.54
N LYS A 853 -29.55 14.30 0.04
CA LYS A 853 -29.85 14.16 -1.38
C LYS A 853 -30.70 15.32 -1.87
N ALA A 854 -30.31 15.90 -2.99
CA ALA A 854 -31.05 16.90 -3.73
C ALA A 854 -31.35 16.36 -5.13
N ASP A 855 -32.63 16.15 -5.45
CA ASP A 855 -33.08 15.50 -6.69
C ASP A 855 -32.29 14.21 -6.99
N ASP A 856 -32.18 13.34 -5.96
CA ASP A 856 -31.46 12.06 -5.95
C ASP A 856 -29.92 12.13 -6.11
N LYS A 857 -29.34 13.31 -6.34
CA LYS A 857 -27.88 13.54 -6.31
C LYS A 857 -27.39 13.85 -4.90
N LEU A 858 -26.16 13.46 -4.58
CA LEU A 858 -25.53 13.78 -3.30
C LEU A 858 -25.32 15.29 -3.15
N ALA A 859 -25.73 15.81 -2.00
CA ALA A 859 -25.64 17.22 -1.62
C ALA A 859 -24.88 17.43 -0.31
N GLY A 860 -24.57 16.38 0.46
CA GLY A 860 -23.87 16.48 1.73
C GLY A 860 -23.75 15.13 2.42
N MET A 861 -22.81 14.98 3.35
CA MET A 861 -22.59 13.71 4.05
C MET A 861 -22.13 13.92 5.49
N LEU A 862 -22.70 13.13 6.40
CA LEU A 862 -22.24 12.97 7.77
C LEU A 862 -21.92 11.49 8.02
N LYS A 863 -20.71 11.20 8.49
CA LYS A 863 -20.33 9.87 8.95
C LYS A 863 -20.47 9.79 10.47
N VAL A 864 -21.02 8.70 10.97
CA VAL A 864 -21.19 8.45 12.41
C VAL A 864 -20.31 7.29 12.84
N PHE A 865 -19.38 7.58 13.75
CA PHE A 865 -18.34 6.69 14.21
C PHE A 865 -18.93 5.54 15.06
N PRO A 866 -18.45 4.28 14.93
CA PRO A 866 -19.03 3.12 15.61
C PRO A 866 -19.02 3.26 17.14
N ASN A 867 -20.18 3.03 17.75
CA ASN A 867 -20.39 3.18 19.19
C ASN A 867 -20.63 1.85 19.94
N ALA A 868 -20.79 0.73 19.24
CA ALA A 868 -20.79 -0.59 19.86
C ALA A 868 -19.36 -1.06 20.20
N ASN A 869 -19.24 -2.00 21.14
CA ASN A 869 -17.96 -2.61 21.54
C ASN A 869 -16.88 -1.59 21.92
N LYS A 870 -17.26 -0.58 22.72
CA LYS A 870 -16.31 0.44 23.19
C LYS A 870 -15.14 -0.20 23.89
N ARG A 871 -13.94 0.29 23.56
CA ARG A 871 -12.74 -0.08 24.30
C ARG A 871 -12.79 0.63 25.65
N VAL A 872 -12.37 -0.06 26.70
CA VAL A 872 -12.33 0.49 28.06
C VAL A 872 -10.91 0.97 28.34
N GLN A 873 -10.77 2.23 28.71
CA GLN A 873 -9.52 2.72 29.30
C GLN A 873 -9.68 2.72 30.81
N ASN A 874 -8.94 1.83 31.47
CA ASN A 874 -8.89 1.77 32.92
C ASN A 874 -7.92 2.85 33.44
N VAL A 875 -8.36 3.64 34.40
CA VAL A 875 -7.59 4.74 34.97
C VAL A 875 -7.72 4.70 36.49
N LEU A 876 -6.60 4.84 37.20
CA LEU A 876 -6.58 4.95 38.66
C LEU A 876 -6.19 6.38 39.04
N PHE A 877 -7.07 7.10 39.73
CA PHE A 877 -6.81 8.42 40.26
C PHE A 877 -6.24 8.30 41.69
N VAL A 878 -5.02 8.81 41.89
CA VAL A 878 -4.29 8.73 43.16
C VAL A 878 -3.93 10.13 43.66
N PRO A 879 -4.73 10.70 44.57
CA PRO A 879 -4.36 11.93 45.26
C PRO A 879 -3.17 11.69 46.19
N VAL A 880 -2.15 12.54 46.12
CA VAL A 880 -0.93 12.39 46.93
C VAL A 880 -0.90 13.47 48.01
N LYS A 881 -0.63 13.04 49.24
CA LYS A 881 -0.38 13.90 50.39
C LYS A 881 1.11 13.91 50.70
N ILE A 882 1.69 15.10 50.79
CA ILE A 882 3.12 15.29 51.04
C ILE A 882 3.34 16.38 52.10
N GLU A 883 4.48 16.31 52.78
CA GLU A 883 4.99 17.39 53.63
C GLU A 883 6.00 18.21 52.85
N MET A 884 5.90 19.54 52.93
CA MET A 884 6.85 20.45 52.32
C MET A 884 8.05 20.69 53.24
N PRO A 885 9.20 21.14 52.72
CA PRO A 885 10.38 21.45 53.53
C PRO A 885 10.17 22.53 54.61
N ASP A 886 9.10 23.32 54.54
CA ASP A 886 8.70 24.27 55.59
C ASP A 886 7.76 23.67 56.66
N GLY A 887 7.55 22.35 56.63
CA GLY A 887 6.63 21.63 57.52
C GLY A 887 5.16 21.74 57.13
N THR A 888 4.82 22.36 56.00
CA THR A 888 3.43 22.49 55.55
C THR A 888 2.94 21.24 54.83
N GLU A 889 1.81 20.67 55.25
CA GLU A 889 1.17 19.57 54.51
C GLU A 889 0.42 20.07 53.27
N ARG A 890 0.56 19.34 52.16
CA ARG A 890 -0.17 19.60 50.90
C ARG A 890 -0.97 18.38 50.50
N ASN A 891 -2.27 18.54 50.34
CA ASN A 891 -3.19 17.44 50.07
C ASN A 891 -4.45 17.88 49.30
N PHE A 892 -5.18 16.94 48.70
CA PHE A 892 -6.52 17.18 48.12
C PHE A 892 -7.56 16.48 49.02
N SER A 893 -7.99 17.06 50.14
CA SER A 893 -8.88 16.35 51.10
C SER A 893 -10.37 16.38 50.71
N SER A 894 -11.11 15.30 51.03
CA SER A 894 -12.51 15.10 50.64
C SER A 894 -13.56 15.21 51.77
N SER A 895 -13.21 15.48 53.04
CA SER A 895 -14.17 15.86 54.13
C SER A 895 -13.43 16.04 55.48
N THR A 896 -13.41 17.19 56.16
CA THR A 896 -14.43 17.76 57.10
C THR A 896 -13.92 19.10 57.68
N PRO A 897 -14.77 19.95 58.31
CA PRO A 897 -14.50 21.37 58.54
C PRO A 897 -13.58 21.59 59.74
N ASN A 898 -12.34 22.02 59.51
CA ASN A 898 -11.66 22.84 60.51
C ASN A 898 -10.63 23.80 59.89
N THR A 899 -10.98 25.07 60.05
CA THR A 899 -10.16 26.30 60.10
C THR A 899 -9.20 26.70 58.97
N ASP A 900 -8.97 25.89 57.94
CA ASP A 900 -8.59 26.43 56.61
C ASP A 900 -8.87 25.42 55.48
N PRO A 901 -10.14 25.18 55.12
CA PRO A 901 -10.46 24.35 53.97
C PRO A 901 -10.21 25.20 52.71
N ASP A 902 -9.28 24.80 51.86
CA ASP A 902 -9.31 25.21 50.46
C ASP A 902 -10.42 24.40 49.76
N PRO A 903 -11.65 24.93 49.60
CA PRO A 903 -12.82 24.16 49.15
C PRO A 903 -12.70 23.79 47.65
N VAL A 904 -11.65 24.27 46.98
CA VAL A 904 -11.39 24.13 45.54
C VAL A 904 -10.79 22.76 45.19
N ALA A 905 -10.20 22.04 46.16
CA ALA A 905 -9.38 20.85 45.89
C ALA A 905 -10.17 19.57 45.52
N ALA A 906 -11.28 19.25 46.22
CA ALA A 906 -12.09 18.06 45.91
C ALA A 906 -12.94 18.25 44.65
N ASP A 907 -13.45 19.46 44.44
CA ASP A 907 -14.17 19.88 43.23
C ASP A 907 -13.27 19.78 41.97
N TYR A 908 -11.96 20.02 42.12
CA TYR A 908 -11.00 19.88 41.02
C TYR A 908 -10.93 18.46 40.45
N ILE A 909 -10.76 17.43 41.28
CA ILE A 909 -10.65 16.04 40.82
C ILE A 909 -11.95 15.60 40.13
N ALA A 910 -13.11 15.98 40.67
CA ALA A 910 -14.40 15.71 40.06
C ALA A 910 -14.55 16.38 38.68
N LYS A 911 -14.11 17.65 38.54
CA LYS A 911 -14.08 18.35 37.25
C LYS A 911 -13.14 17.68 36.24
N GLN A 912 -11.96 17.24 36.66
CA GLN A 912 -11.01 16.50 35.82
C GLN A 912 -11.59 15.15 35.38
N LYS A 913 -12.26 14.42 36.28
CA LYS A 913 -12.96 13.16 35.98
C LYS A 913 -14.01 13.37 34.89
N LYS A 914 -14.90 14.36 35.08
CA LYS A 914 -15.95 14.71 34.11
C LYS A 914 -15.38 15.12 32.75
N SER A 915 -14.28 15.88 32.75
CA SER A 915 -13.58 16.25 31.52
C SER A 915 -13.00 15.03 30.81
N LEU A 916 -12.37 14.11 31.54
CA LEU A 916 -11.78 12.91 30.97
C LEU A 916 -12.87 12.01 30.33
N GLU A 917 -13.98 11.82 31.03
CA GLU A 917 -15.14 11.10 30.51
C GLU A 917 -15.68 11.76 29.22
N LYS A 918 -15.80 13.10 29.21
CA LYS A 918 -16.26 13.88 28.06
C LYS A 918 -15.38 13.65 26.83
N PHE A 919 -14.06 13.78 26.94
CA PHE A 919 -13.17 13.66 25.79
C PHE A 919 -12.99 12.21 25.33
N LEU A 920 -12.82 11.25 26.24
CA LEU A 920 -12.74 9.83 25.88
C LEU A 920 -14.00 9.36 25.15
N LEU A 921 -15.17 9.89 25.54
CA LEU A 921 -16.43 9.63 24.86
C LEU A 921 -16.42 10.08 23.39
N GLN A 922 -15.83 11.24 23.05
CA GLN A 922 -15.69 11.67 21.66
C GLN A 922 -14.95 10.63 20.83
N SER A 923 -13.97 9.94 21.41
CA SER A 923 -13.24 8.85 20.78
C SER A 923 -13.90 7.47 20.90
N GLN A 924 -15.13 7.37 21.40
CA GLN A 924 -15.83 6.10 21.68
C GLN A 924 -15.02 5.16 22.60
N ILE A 925 -14.29 5.76 23.55
CA ILE A 925 -13.57 5.07 24.62
C ILE A 925 -14.39 5.21 25.90
N LYS A 926 -14.71 4.07 26.53
CA LYS A 926 -15.35 4.08 27.85
C LYS A 926 -14.26 4.33 28.90
N ALA A 927 -14.40 5.41 29.65
CA ALA A 927 -13.58 5.63 30.83
C ALA A 927 -14.05 4.68 31.95
N ASN A 928 -13.12 3.91 32.52
CA ASN A 928 -13.34 3.23 33.79
C ASN A 928 -12.37 3.83 34.80
N ILE A 929 -12.87 4.81 35.56
CA ILE A 929 -12.05 5.60 36.48
C ILE A 929 -12.29 5.06 37.89
N GLU A 930 -11.26 4.49 38.48
CA GLU A 930 -11.23 4.09 39.88
C GLU A 930 -10.52 5.16 40.70
N MET A 931 -11.05 5.40 41.89
CA MET A 931 -10.43 6.27 42.88
C MET A 931 -9.57 5.44 43.83
N PHE A 932 -8.39 5.96 44.18
CA PHE A 932 -7.51 5.32 45.16
C PHE A 932 -8.18 5.22 46.54
N ASN A 933 -8.22 4.00 47.09
CA ASN A 933 -8.78 3.72 48.41
C ASN A 933 -7.98 2.60 49.09
N ASP A 934 -6.97 2.96 49.89
CA ASP A 934 -6.15 2.02 50.67
C ASP A 934 -6.79 1.60 52.02
N GLY A 935 -8.11 1.72 52.12
CA GLY A 935 -8.84 1.34 53.32
C GLY A 935 -9.27 -0.12 53.30
N SER A 936 -9.34 -0.74 54.47
CA SER A 936 -10.08 -2.00 54.65
C SER A 936 -11.59 -1.86 54.45
N ILE A 937 -12.10 -0.62 54.42
CA ILE A 937 -13.52 -0.29 54.25
C ILE A 937 -13.72 0.36 52.86
N PRO A 938 -14.56 -0.23 51.98
CA PRO A 938 -14.96 0.38 50.72
C PRO A 938 -15.64 1.74 50.93
N LEU A 939 -15.25 2.75 50.15
CA LEU A 939 -15.90 4.05 50.11
C LEU A 939 -17.02 4.06 49.05
N VAL A 940 -17.98 4.98 49.16
CA VAL A 940 -19.17 5.03 48.30
C VAL A 940 -18.98 6.08 47.20
N GLY A 941 -19.31 5.74 45.95
CA GLY A 941 -19.30 6.71 44.85
C GLY A 941 -17.89 7.16 44.47
N ASP A 942 -17.69 8.49 44.41
CA ASP A 942 -16.43 9.13 43.96
C ASP A 942 -15.51 9.49 45.13
N ASP A 943 -15.77 8.92 46.31
CA ASP A 943 -14.94 9.08 47.50
C ASP A 943 -13.58 8.41 47.34
N TYR A 944 -12.56 9.02 47.94
CA TYR A 944 -11.17 8.60 47.79
C TYR A 944 -10.35 8.84 49.06
N ARG A 945 -9.25 8.09 49.17
CA ARG A 945 -8.16 8.33 50.12
C ARG A 945 -6.95 8.94 49.42
N GLN A 946 -5.96 9.34 50.20
CA GLN A 946 -4.70 9.87 49.69
C GLN A 946 -3.58 8.86 49.91
N LEU A 947 -2.64 8.81 48.97
CA LEU A 947 -1.33 8.21 49.19
C LEU A 947 -0.53 9.18 50.07
N ASP A 948 -0.37 8.84 51.35
CA ASP A 948 0.30 9.69 52.34
C ASP A 948 1.81 9.39 52.38
N LEU A 949 2.61 10.38 51.96
CA LEU A 949 4.07 10.34 51.96
C LEU A 949 4.67 11.32 52.98
N THR A 950 3.88 11.91 53.88
CA THR A 950 4.36 12.88 54.87
C THR A 950 5.45 12.30 55.78
N SER A 951 5.30 11.04 56.19
CA SER A 951 6.29 10.33 57.00
C SER A 951 7.43 9.68 56.19
N ASP A 952 7.44 9.81 54.86
CA ASP A 952 8.44 9.17 54.00
C ASP A 952 9.72 10.00 53.92
N ILE A 953 10.71 9.62 54.73
CA ILE A 953 12.03 10.27 54.81
C ILE A 953 12.76 10.19 53.46
N ASN A 954 12.56 9.13 52.66
CA ASN A 954 13.21 8.99 51.37
C ASN A 954 12.60 9.93 50.34
N PHE A 955 11.28 10.10 50.35
CA PHE A 955 10.61 11.08 49.48
C PHE A 955 11.14 12.49 49.76
N ASN A 956 11.20 12.89 51.04
CA ASN A 956 11.69 14.22 51.43
C ASN A 956 13.16 14.41 51.05
N LYS A 957 14.02 13.41 51.28
CA LYS A 957 15.43 13.47 50.91
C LYS A 957 15.64 13.53 49.39
N GLU A 958 14.88 12.75 48.63
CA GLU A 958 15.09 12.59 47.20
C GLU A 958 14.36 13.64 46.36
N PHE A 959 13.14 14.00 46.72
CA PHE A 959 12.30 14.89 45.92
C PHE A 959 12.01 16.22 46.61
N ALA A 960 12.37 16.44 47.88
CA ALA A 960 12.20 17.73 48.57
C ALA A 960 13.43 18.16 49.41
N PRO A 961 14.66 18.16 48.86
CA PRO A 961 15.87 18.37 49.67
C PRO A 961 15.99 19.80 50.21
N ASP A 962 16.35 19.93 51.49
CA ASP A 962 16.59 21.22 52.17
C ASP A 962 17.75 22.06 51.60
N ASN A 963 18.65 21.43 50.83
CA ASN A 963 19.92 22.05 50.41
C ASN A 963 20.08 22.10 48.88
N ALA A 964 20.28 23.30 48.34
CA ALA A 964 20.32 23.58 46.90
C ALA A 964 21.50 22.91 46.16
N ASN A 965 22.54 22.46 46.88
CA ASN A 965 23.74 21.85 46.30
C ASN A 965 23.60 20.35 45.97
N VAL A 966 22.46 19.71 46.25
CA VAL A 966 22.22 18.25 46.05
C VAL A 966 21.46 17.95 44.73
N LEU A 967 21.35 18.93 43.82
CA LEU A 967 20.38 18.89 42.71
C LEU A 967 20.92 18.33 41.37
N ASN A 968 22.23 18.12 41.23
CA ASN A 968 22.87 17.84 39.94
C ASN A 968 22.51 16.46 39.30
N ASN A 969 21.78 15.58 40.00
CA ASN A 969 21.43 14.23 39.56
C ASN A 969 19.94 13.87 39.65
N LYS A 970 19.03 14.85 39.83
CA LYS A 970 17.59 14.58 40.05
C LYS A 970 16.72 15.01 38.87
N GLY A 971 15.75 14.18 38.47
CA GLY A 971 14.86 14.43 37.32
C GLY A 971 13.67 15.34 37.66
N MET A 972 13.19 15.26 38.90
CA MET A 972 12.17 16.13 39.48
C MET A 972 12.48 16.45 40.95
N PHE A 973 12.16 17.64 41.44
CA PHE A 973 12.35 18.03 42.85
C PHE A 973 11.53 19.27 43.25
N ILE A 974 11.20 19.37 44.54
CA ILE A 974 10.49 20.48 45.17
C ILE A 974 11.50 21.54 45.61
N ARG A 975 11.23 22.81 45.31
CA ARG A 975 12.06 23.94 45.73
C ARG A 975 11.23 25.21 45.97
N LYS A 976 11.65 25.99 46.96
CA LYS A 976 11.10 27.32 47.27
C LYS A 976 11.51 28.37 46.22
N ILE A 977 10.56 29.17 45.76
CA ILE A 977 10.75 30.34 44.89
C ILE A 977 9.98 31.49 45.51
N GLY A 978 10.69 32.53 45.95
CA GLY A 978 10.09 33.60 46.75
C GLY A 978 9.45 33.00 48.02
N THR A 979 8.13 33.12 48.16
CA THR A 979 7.36 32.60 49.29
C THR A 979 6.68 31.24 49.04
N VAL A 980 6.79 30.66 47.82
CA VAL A 980 6.00 29.48 47.43
C VAL A 980 6.89 28.29 47.06
N TYR A 981 6.52 27.08 47.49
CA TYR A 981 7.16 25.82 47.06
C TYR A 981 6.55 25.32 45.75
N SER A 982 7.41 24.88 44.83
CA SER A 982 7.03 24.38 43.49
C SER A 982 7.79 23.11 43.14
N LEU A 983 7.14 22.20 42.41
CA LEU A 983 7.76 20.98 41.87
C LEU A 983 8.35 21.29 40.49
N ARG A 984 9.65 21.11 40.35
CA ARG A 984 10.38 21.35 39.10
C ARG A 984 10.57 20.04 38.35
N ALA A 985 10.27 20.04 37.05
CA ALA A 985 10.57 18.94 36.15
C ALA A 985 11.64 19.37 35.14
N TYR A 986 12.70 18.55 34.99
CA TYR A 986 13.64 18.71 33.89
C TYR A 986 13.01 18.26 32.59
N TYR A 987 13.20 19.07 31.56
CA TYR A 987 12.47 18.96 30.31
C TYR A 987 13.26 18.26 29.18
N GLN A 988 14.58 18.18 29.29
CA GLN A 988 15.46 17.53 28.30
C GLN A 988 15.73 16.06 28.67
N PRO A 989 15.96 15.15 27.69
CA PRO A 989 16.40 13.79 27.96
C PRO A 989 17.86 13.81 28.44
N LEU A 990 18.05 14.07 29.73
CA LEU A 990 19.37 14.11 30.36
C LEU A 990 19.68 12.75 31.00
N LYS A 991 20.84 12.18 30.63
CA LYS A 991 21.63 11.08 31.21
C LYS A 991 20.86 10.02 32.03
N THR A 992 21.01 8.77 31.60
CA THR A 992 20.35 7.50 32.01
C THR A 992 20.34 7.08 33.50
N ASN A 993 20.49 7.96 34.50
CA ASN A 993 20.58 7.59 35.92
C ASN A 993 19.86 8.54 36.91
N ARG A 994 18.88 9.35 36.49
CA ARG A 994 18.13 10.24 37.40
C ARG A 994 16.84 9.58 37.94
N LEU A 995 16.49 9.84 39.20
CA LEU A 995 15.28 9.34 39.90
C LEU A 995 13.99 9.81 39.20
N ASP A 996 13.08 8.86 38.93
CA ASP A 996 11.77 9.09 38.32
C ASP A 996 10.68 9.11 39.40
N LEU A 997 10.07 10.28 39.61
CA LEU A 997 9.01 10.48 40.59
C LEU A 997 7.79 9.61 40.31
N LYS A 998 7.40 9.39 39.05
CA LYS A 998 6.24 8.55 38.72
C LYS A 998 6.51 7.11 39.11
N LYS A 999 7.70 6.61 38.77
CA LYS A 999 8.14 5.29 39.19
C LYS A 999 8.16 5.17 40.72
N TYR A 1000 8.69 6.18 41.42
CA TYR A 1000 8.69 6.22 42.88
C TYR A 1000 7.28 6.11 43.45
N LEU A 1001 6.34 6.94 42.98
CA LEU A 1001 4.96 6.92 43.47
C LEU A 1001 4.28 5.57 43.21
N THR A 1002 4.50 4.97 42.03
CA THR A 1002 3.97 3.64 41.71
C THR A 1002 4.55 2.55 42.62
N GLU A 1003 5.85 2.60 42.96
CA GLU A 1003 6.50 1.67 43.89
C GLU A 1003 6.04 1.84 45.34
N HIS A 1004 5.51 3.02 45.69
CA HIS A 1004 4.97 3.32 47.02
C HIS A 1004 3.46 3.08 47.13
N LEU A 1005 2.80 2.66 46.04
CA LEU A 1005 1.43 2.19 46.14
C LEU A 1005 1.36 0.91 47.00
N PRO A 1006 0.30 0.70 47.79
CA PRO A 1006 0.10 -0.53 48.54
C PRO A 1006 0.08 -1.77 47.64
N ALA A 1007 0.44 -2.94 48.18
CA ALA A 1007 0.66 -4.17 47.40
C ALA A 1007 -0.54 -4.56 46.49
N ASN A 1008 -1.77 -4.35 46.96
CA ASN A 1008 -3.00 -4.61 46.18
C ASN A 1008 -3.15 -3.72 44.93
N TYR A 1009 -2.46 -2.58 44.89
CA TYR A 1009 -2.39 -1.69 43.72
C TYR A 1009 -1.17 -1.98 42.83
N GLN A 1010 -0.24 -2.82 43.27
CA GLN A 1010 0.87 -3.35 42.48
C GLN A 1010 0.52 -4.69 41.81
N ASP A 1011 -0.63 -5.26 42.14
CA ASP A 1011 -1.13 -6.53 41.61
C ASP A 1011 -1.48 -6.50 40.12
N ALA A 1012 -1.70 -7.69 39.55
CA ALA A 1012 -1.99 -7.90 38.13
C ALA A 1012 -3.17 -7.05 37.58
N LYS A 1013 -4.14 -6.68 38.43
CA LYS A 1013 -5.28 -5.83 38.04
C LYS A 1013 -4.84 -4.46 37.53
N TYR A 1014 -4.02 -3.75 38.31
CA TYR A 1014 -3.67 -2.34 38.05
C TYR A 1014 -2.48 -2.18 37.11
N LYS A 1015 -1.77 -3.27 36.78
CA LYS A 1015 -0.68 -3.28 35.79
C LYS A 1015 -1.10 -2.68 34.43
N ASN A 1016 -2.37 -2.85 34.05
CA ASN A 1016 -2.91 -2.36 32.78
C ASN A 1016 -3.70 -1.05 32.92
N TYR A 1017 -3.73 -0.44 34.11
CA TYR A 1017 -4.34 0.86 34.35
C TYR A 1017 -3.36 1.98 33.97
N LEU A 1018 -3.89 3.11 33.51
CA LEU A 1018 -3.13 4.37 33.55
C LEU A 1018 -3.27 4.96 34.94
N ILE A 1019 -2.15 5.23 35.61
CA ILE A 1019 -2.18 5.81 36.96
C ILE A 1019 -1.98 7.32 36.84
N VAL A 1020 -2.90 8.08 37.43
CA VAL A 1020 -2.87 9.55 37.46
C VAL A 1020 -2.65 10.00 38.89
N PHE A 1021 -1.46 10.54 39.18
CA PHE A 1021 -1.14 11.08 40.49
C PHE A 1021 -1.47 12.58 40.55
N PHE A 1022 -2.27 12.99 41.54
CA PHE A 1022 -2.60 14.39 41.78
C PHE A 1022 -1.71 14.95 42.89
N MET A 1023 -0.87 15.92 42.52
CA MET A 1023 0.07 16.59 43.40
C MET A 1023 -0.43 18.01 43.73
N ASN A 1024 -0.69 18.31 45.01
CA ASN A 1024 -1.16 19.64 45.43
C ASN A 1024 -0.01 20.65 45.50
N THR A 1025 0.67 20.83 44.36
CA THR A 1025 1.88 21.63 44.21
C THR A 1025 1.87 22.34 42.86
N ILE A 1026 2.46 23.53 42.77
CA ILE A 1026 2.65 24.22 41.49
C ILE A 1026 3.76 23.52 40.69
N GLY A 1027 3.46 23.05 39.49
CA GLY A 1027 4.44 22.49 38.56
C GLY A 1027 5.22 23.58 37.82
N ARG A 1028 6.54 23.42 37.65
CA ARG A 1028 7.41 24.35 36.90
C ARG A 1028 8.38 23.63 35.97
N LYS A 1029 8.66 24.25 34.81
CA LYS A 1029 9.56 23.73 33.76
C LYS A 1029 10.96 24.34 33.82
N MET A 1030 12.00 23.53 33.59
CA MET A 1030 13.43 23.90 33.59
C MET A 1030 14.14 23.57 32.26
N ILE A 1031 15.02 24.45 31.74
CA ILE A 1031 15.84 24.19 30.52
C ILE A 1031 17.18 23.52 30.85
N ASP A 1032 17.84 23.93 31.93
CA ASP A 1032 19.22 23.56 32.24
C ASP A 1032 19.46 23.53 33.77
N ASP A 1033 20.60 23.00 34.21
CA ASP A 1033 21.03 22.98 35.61
C ASP A 1033 21.19 24.41 36.18
N ASN A 1034 21.31 25.42 35.31
CA ASN A 1034 21.37 26.85 35.67
C ASN A 1034 19.99 27.51 35.80
N ILE A 1035 19.14 27.06 36.74
CA ILE A 1035 18.01 27.74 37.45
C ILE A 1035 17.01 28.61 36.62
N ALA A 1036 17.14 28.82 35.31
CA ALA A 1036 16.27 29.66 34.51
C ALA A 1036 14.93 28.98 34.25
N GLU A 1037 13.87 29.59 34.76
CA GLU A 1037 12.48 29.13 34.67
C GLU A 1037 11.82 29.65 33.39
N ILE A 1038 11.00 28.83 32.72
CA ILE A 1038 10.32 29.23 31.46
C ILE A 1038 8.80 29.10 31.52
N GLY A 1039 8.23 28.57 32.61
CA GLY A 1039 6.78 28.51 32.76
C GLY A 1039 6.26 27.47 33.74
N THR A 1040 4.94 27.52 33.94
CA THR A 1040 4.17 26.59 34.77
C THR A 1040 3.81 25.32 33.98
N LEU A 1041 3.77 24.18 34.68
CA LEU A 1041 3.33 22.90 34.15
C LEU A 1041 2.03 22.49 34.84
N ASN A 1042 1.03 22.10 34.04
CA ASN A 1042 -0.26 21.67 34.56
C ASN A 1042 -0.30 20.15 34.78
N GLY A 1043 0.37 19.39 33.92
CA GLY A 1043 0.54 17.96 34.03
C GLY A 1043 1.80 17.49 33.29
N LEU A 1044 2.05 16.18 33.37
CA LEU A 1044 3.19 15.54 32.72
C LEU A 1044 2.91 14.06 32.39
N SER A 1045 2.83 13.76 31.10
CA SER A 1045 3.00 12.42 30.53
C SER A 1045 4.41 12.24 29.95
N SER A 1046 4.92 11.01 29.92
CA SER A 1046 6.20 10.66 29.26
C SER A 1046 6.01 10.00 27.89
N GLY A 1047 4.79 10.04 27.35
CA GLY A 1047 4.43 9.46 26.06
C GLY A 1047 3.53 8.23 26.18
N THR A 1048 3.38 7.50 25.07
CA THR A 1048 2.41 6.41 24.92
C THR A 1048 2.54 5.34 26.02
N GLY A 1049 1.42 4.99 26.65
CA GLY A 1049 1.31 3.97 27.70
C GLY A 1049 1.84 4.37 29.08
N THR A 1050 2.34 5.60 29.24
CA THR A 1050 2.97 6.04 30.49
C THR A 1050 1.96 6.61 31.49
N ASP A 1051 2.26 6.41 32.78
CA ASP A 1051 1.51 7.02 33.88
C ASP A 1051 1.79 8.53 33.96
N LEU A 1052 0.95 9.25 34.71
CA LEU A 1052 0.79 10.70 34.59
C LEU A 1052 0.92 11.41 35.96
N LEU A 1053 1.50 12.61 35.94
CA LEU A 1053 1.43 13.55 37.07
C LEU A 1053 0.54 14.73 36.70
N VAL A 1054 -0.27 15.18 37.65
CA VAL A 1054 -1.13 16.37 37.52
C VAL A 1054 -0.87 17.29 38.70
N PHE A 1055 -0.70 18.57 38.41
CA PHE A 1055 -0.33 19.59 39.39
C PHE A 1055 -1.53 20.48 39.75
N LYS A 1056 -1.52 21.06 40.95
CA LYS A 1056 -2.50 22.07 41.34
C LYS A 1056 -2.34 23.31 40.48
N LEU A 1057 -3.46 23.86 40.01
CA LEU A 1057 -3.51 25.06 39.19
C LEU A 1057 -4.07 26.22 39.99
N ASP A 1058 -3.51 27.42 39.77
CA ASP A 1058 -4.07 28.68 40.26
C ASP A 1058 -5.25 29.18 39.40
N ASN A 1059 -5.48 28.55 38.23
CA ASN A 1059 -6.51 28.92 37.26
C ASN A 1059 -7.40 27.69 36.95
N ASP A 1060 -8.72 27.86 36.92
CA ASP A 1060 -9.79 26.84 36.71
C ASP A 1060 -9.71 26.00 35.40
N ASN A 1061 -8.56 25.42 35.05
CA ASN A 1061 -8.38 24.59 33.86
C ASN A 1061 -8.76 23.13 34.17
N ASN A 1062 -9.88 22.70 33.59
CA ASN A 1062 -10.52 21.42 33.89
C ASN A 1062 -10.12 20.30 32.93
N GLU A 1063 -9.29 20.57 31.92
CA GLU A 1063 -8.96 19.58 30.87
C GLU A 1063 -7.53 19.02 30.94
N THR A 1064 -6.78 19.31 32.00
CA THR A 1064 -5.40 18.83 32.16
C THR A 1064 -5.29 17.31 32.13
N VAL A 1065 -6.09 16.59 32.93
CA VAL A 1065 -6.05 15.11 32.95
C VAL A 1065 -6.37 14.57 31.56
N SER A 1066 -7.40 15.11 30.92
CA SER A 1066 -7.77 14.73 29.56
C SER A 1066 -6.60 14.92 28.61
N HIS A 1067 -5.96 16.09 28.62
CA HIS A 1067 -4.83 16.42 27.77
C HIS A 1067 -3.66 15.44 27.96
N GLU A 1068 -3.27 15.18 29.20
CA GLU A 1068 -2.15 14.27 29.50
C GLU A 1068 -2.50 12.81 29.18
N VAL A 1069 -3.73 12.36 29.44
CA VAL A 1069 -4.17 11.00 29.08
C VAL A 1069 -4.09 10.80 27.57
N TYR A 1070 -4.45 11.81 26.77
CA TYR A 1070 -4.32 11.71 25.31
C TYR A 1070 -2.87 11.60 24.83
N HIS A 1071 -1.89 12.25 25.50
CA HIS A 1071 -0.46 11.97 25.27
C HIS A 1071 -0.10 10.51 25.58
N SER A 1072 -0.64 9.95 26.68
CA SER A 1072 -0.47 8.52 27.00
C SER A 1072 -1.21 7.58 26.03
N LEU A 1073 -2.18 8.09 25.27
CA LEU A 1073 -2.82 7.38 24.16
C LEU A 1073 -2.14 7.67 22.80
N GLY A 1074 -0.96 8.30 22.82
CA GLY A 1074 -0.12 8.54 21.64
C GLY A 1074 -0.55 9.72 20.77
N ILE A 1075 -1.41 10.62 21.27
CA ILE A 1075 -1.75 11.86 20.58
C ILE A 1075 -0.85 12.98 21.06
N GLN A 1076 -0.17 13.65 20.13
CA GLN A 1076 0.67 14.80 20.43
C GLN A 1076 -0.06 16.13 20.26
N HIS A 1077 0.63 17.22 20.63
CA HIS A 1077 0.18 18.57 20.33
C HIS A 1077 -0.14 18.78 18.85
N THR A 1078 -1.20 19.52 18.56
CA THR A 1078 -1.63 19.79 17.17
C THR A 1078 -0.59 20.57 16.36
N PHE A 1079 0.33 21.27 17.02
CA PHE A 1079 1.43 22.01 16.39
C PHE A 1079 2.77 21.23 16.40
N ASN A 1080 2.78 19.95 16.77
CA ASN A 1080 3.99 19.10 16.80
C ASN A 1080 4.22 18.44 15.43
N LYS A 1081 5.32 18.75 14.74
CA LYS A 1081 5.70 18.12 13.45
C LYS A 1081 6.61 16.89 13.57
N LEU A 1082 7.14 16.61 14.77
CA LEU A 1082 8.24 15.67 14.98
C LEU A 1082 7.78 14.23 15.22
N ASP A 1083 6.52 14.05 15.59
CA ASP A 1083 5.96 12.74 15.91
C ASP A 1083 5.23 12.12 14.72
N VAL A 1084 5.40 10.81 14.55
CA VAL A 1084 4.78 10.04 13.45
C VAL A 1084 3.24 10.00 13.55
N ASN A 1085 2.68 10.18 14.76
CA ASN A 1085 1.25 10.24 15.00
C ASN A 1085 0.67 11.64 14.75
N SER A 1086 1.49 12.66 14.50
CA SER A 1086 1.05 13.99 14.08
C SER A 1086 0.76 14.02 12.57
N LEU A 1087 -0.41 13.49 12.19
CA LEU A 1087 -0.79 13.39 10.77
C LEU A 1087 -0.94 14.76 10.08
N TYR A 1088 -1.39 15.76 10.83
CA TYR A 1088 -1.59 17.13 10.38
C TYR A 1088 -1.12 18.09 11.46
N VAL A 1089 -0.41 19.14 11.04
CA VAL A 1089 0.18 20.13 11.93
C VAL A 1089 -0.53 21.46 11.71
N TYR A 1090 -0.92 22.08 12.83
CA TYR A 1090 -1.70 23.30 12.86
C TYR A 1090 -0.89 24.43 13.48
N GLN A 1091 -1.23 25.67 13.12
CA GLN A 1091 -0.66 26.84 13.76
C GLN A 1091 -1.06 26.87 15.23
N TYR A 1092 -0.07 27.09 16.09
CA TYR A 1092 -0.25 27.17 17.54
C TYR A 1092 -1.39 28.11 17.94
N ALA A 1093 -2.25 27.63 18.83
CA ALA A 1093 -3.37 28.38 19.42
C ALA A 1093 -4.39 28.88 18.39
N MET A 1094 -4.57 28.15 17.27
CA MET A 1094 -5.55 28.46 16.22
C MET A 1094 -6.66 27.40 16.11
N THR A 1095 -6.74 26.44 17.05
CA THR A 1095 -7.74 25.37 17.02
C THR A 1095 -8.45 25.17 18.36
N ASP A 1096 -9.71 24.72 18.35
CA ASP A 1096 -10.48 24.39 19.55
C ASP A 1096 -10.14 22.99 20.14
N ASN A 1097 -9.02 22.40 19.69
CA ASN A 1097 -8.60 21.06 20.01
C ASN A 1097 -8.04 20.93 21.44
N LEU A 1098 -8.29 19.81 22.11
CA LEU A 1098 -7.75 19.51 23.45
C LEU A 1098 -6.22 19.58 23.52
N LEU A 1099 -5.53 19.17 22.45
CA LEU A 1099 -4.07 19.13 22.35
C LEU A 1099 -3.48 20.41 21.77
N ASP A 1100 -4.25 21.50 21.73
CA ASP A 1100 -3.73 22.85 21.44
C ASP A 1100 -3.60 23.68 22.73
N TYR A 1101 -2.87 24.77 22.62
CA TYR A 1101 -2.58 25.73 23.69
C TYR A 1101 -3.38 27.03 23.50
N THR A 1102 -4.60 26.95 22.98
CA THR A 1102 -5.48 28.12 22.82
C THR A 1102 -5.73 28.90 24.11
N HIS A 1103 -5.67 28.21 25.26
CA HIS A 1103 -5.76 28.83 26.58
C HIS A 1103 -4.59 29.78 26.92
N HIS A 1104 -3.49 29.80 26.15
CA HIS A 1104 -2.36 30.72 26.33
C HIS A 1104 -2.63 32.14 25.78
N LYS A 1105 -3.70 32.37 25.01
CA LYS A 1105 -4.01 33.68 24.43
C LYS A 1105 -4.99 34.47 25.33
N SER A 1106 -4.76 35.77 25.48
CA SER A 1106 -5.61 36.68 26.29
C SER A 1106 -7.01 36.88 25.68
N HIS A 1107 -8.00 37.23 26.49
CA HIS A 1107 -9.38 37.54 26.09
C HIS A 1107 -9.54 38.82 25.26
N SER A 1108 -8.52 39.66 25.16
CA SER A 1108 -8.65 41.08 24.80
C SER A 1108 -8.12 41.48 23.41
N THR A 1109 -7.60 40.55 22.61
CA THR A 1109 -6.90 40.91 21.36
C THR A 1109 -7.52 40.17 20.17
N PRO A 1110 -8.37 40.77 19.33
CA PRO A 1110 -8.86 40.09 18.12
C PRO A 1110 -7.72 39.60 17.22
N PRO A 1111 -7.84 38.42 16.57
CA PRO A 1111 -8.96 37.47 16.61
C PRO A 1111 -8.97 36.53 17.85
N TYR A 1112 -8.08 36.77 18.82
CA TYR A 1112 -7.79 35.94 19.98
C TYR A 1112 -8.70 36.28 21.18
N LYS A 1113 -9.72 35.45 21.40
CA LYS A 1113 -10.37 35.32 22.72
C LYS A 1113 -9.80 34.06 23.39
N LYS A 1114 -9.81 33.97 24.73
CA LYS A 1114 -9.55 32.70 25.40
C LYS A 1114 -10.70 31.76 25.03
N PHE A 1115 -10.41 30.67 24.33
CA PHE A 1115 -11.41 29.68 23.91
C PHE A 1115 -11.28 28.43 24.77
N ASP A 1116 -12.42 27.83 25.08
CA ASP A 1116 -12.45 26.54 25.74
C ASP A 1116 -12.07 25.45 24.73
N ARG A 1117 -11.15 24.58 25.14
CA ARG A 1117 -10.81 23.38 24.38
C ARG A 1117 -11.97 22.40 24.48
N ARG A 1118 -12.52 21.98 23.35
CA ARG A 1118 -13.78 21.23 23.30
C ARG A 1118 -13.82 20.12 22.26
N SER A 1119 -12.89 20.13 21.30
CA SER A 1119 -12.88 19.19 20.19
C SER A 1119 -11.67 18.25 20.23
N LEU A 1120 -11.85 17.12 19.57
CA LEU A 1120 -10.80 16.24 19.08
C LEU A 1120 -11.12 15.93 17.62
N TYR A 1121 -10.09 15.73 16.80
CA TYR A 1121 -10.27 15.35 15.41
C TYR A 1121 -10.50 13.84 15.27
N HIS A 1122 -11.24 13.44 14.23
CA HIS A 1122 -11.57 12.04 13.97
C HIS A 1122 -10.31 11.15 13.90
N TRP A 1123 -9.25 11.62 13.25
CA TRP A 1123 -7.98 10.89 13.19
C TRP A 1123 -7.33 10.67 14.57
N GLN A 1124 -7.51 11.61 15.51
CA GLN A 1124 -7.05 11.45 16.90
C GLN A 1124 -7.89 10.39 17.63
N TRP A 1125 -9.20 10.29 17.35
CA TRP A 1125 -10.05 9.25 17.93
C TRP A 1125 -9.54 7.84 17.57
N ILE A 1126 -9.12 7.66 16.32
CA ILE A 1126 -8.61 6.38 15.81
C ILE A 1126 -7.27 6.01 16.47
N ILE A 1127 -6.33 6.95 16.54
CA ILE A 1127 -5.02 6.70 17.17
C ILE A 1127 -5.21 6.39 18.66
N ALA A 1128 -6.04 7.18 19.36
CA ALA A 1128 -6.30 6.97 20.78
C ALA A 1128 -6.89 5.57 21.06
N ARG A 1129 -7.87 5.13 20.27
CA ARG A 1129 -8.45 3.76 20.40
C ARG A 1129 -7.40 2.67 20.20
N LYS A 1130 -6.43 2.85 19.29
CA LYS A 1130 -5.38 1.86 18.99
C LYS A 1130 -4.41 1.67 20.16
N ASN A 1131 -4.11 2.75 20.90
CA ASN A 1131 -3.06 2.79 21.93
C ASN A 1131 -3.56 2.62 23.37
N ILE A 1132 -4.83 2.25 23.57
CA ILE A 1132 -5.36 1.91 24.91
C ILE A 1132 -4.48 0.84 25.55
N LYS A 1133 -4.07 1.09 26.80
CA LYS A 1133 -3.26 0.17 27.60
C LYS A 1133 -4.06 -1.12 27.81
N LYS A 1134 -3.57 -2.24 27.29
CA LYS A 1134 -4.23 -3.54 27.31
C LYS A 1134 -3.86 -4.35 28.53
#